data_AF-A0A0P7TXX9-F1
#
_entry.id   AF-A0A0P7TXX9-F1
#
_cell.length_a   1.000
_cell.length_b   1.000
_cell.length_c   1.000
_cell.angle_alpha   90.00
_cell.angle_beta   90.00
_cell.angle_gamma   90.00
#
_symmetry.space_group_name_H-M   'P 1'
#
loop_
_entity.id
_entity.type
_entity.pdbx_description
1 polymer ?
#
loop_
_entity_poly.entity_id
_entity_poly.type
_entity_poly.pdbx_seq_one_letter_code
_entity_poly.pdbx_strand_id
1 'polypeptide(L)'
;MNSLGARERISCFVAQEPQDLLLEPGEALRISTEALRLWAVAAGYGQACDLYRDLYPILVQTLQSHPMRWPPGHVLRPLELQRVQALHTLLTNVTHTAGCHQELQASLTSPQETECPPPPSVEWGHVTGLQPPLLASLKACVKLLDEPGQKENILSLLPSHLLYLGAFYSQLSAQSSFQPVDCLQELEVLTSEVLIPLLSHQAICDLIGNLKSCSALCNPLSCSDPEMVPSLPSLTWSGGKPALSLSGSNSPFPFLIALCYLLEVLSSIHKGIAHKFSHLLLSSALMMYLQACCQAMPTVSLFSAWPLWHEQHLLYLLVKLALRLVPVSSEVEKQISLYHRVAATMVPWLLPGSEYLARDLLSTVIFNLDLITEGRCGGPEAADLSELQLQEGGSFGHFPVGPLMRDACAQLPSIRGCYLTHLASLEPTILYSRDRHLMRTPWVRSWMLPEVQGPILPSDWPFLPIISLYERVGIPGGGDMQVEALPQASVKSVVHSLQWLLILERWRDGVLQAVTPAAKLARLSCLFLCSSDLFLERPVQQLTWALLRSLCVPARLAALDLGVPLPGLASFHDLYASLLSQFEAVSFGDHLFCCFVLLPLQQRFSVSLRLALFGEHVGLLRSLGLPLQQLPVPLEQFTYPPEDSLTLLRLYFQVLVTGALRCAWCPVLYVVALAHLNAFIFSQDVVSQEVDAARRSMLRKTYYLTDEVLKDHLLLFKVPHLQKELGFDAYEHLPPIRARRLESVVGMEEGESLKT
;
A
#
# COMPACT_ATOMS: atom_id res chain seq x y z
N MET A 1 -23.80 11.39 31.27
CA MET A 1 -23.08 11.67 32.55
C MET A 1 -24.01 12.19 33.63
N ASN A 2 -24.67 13.33 33.44
CA ASN A 2 -25.47 13.97 34.51
C ASN A 2 -26.77 13.22 34.85
N SER A 3 -27.49 12.70 33.85
CA SER A 3 -28.74 11.94 34.07
C SER A 3 -28.56 10.60 34.78
N LEU A 4 -27.34 10.04 34.79
CA LEU A 4 -27.03 8.74 35.38
C LEU A 4 -26.33 8.85 36.75
N GLY A 5 -26.17 10.07 37.28
CA GLY A 5 -25.46 10.31 38.55
C GLY A 5 -23.97 9.92 38.51
N ALA A 6 -23.38 9.75 37.31
CA ALA A 6 -22.01 9.25 37.16
C ALA A 6 -20.97 10.21 37.76
N ARG A 7 -21.23 11.52 37.69
CA ARG A 7 -20.38 12.58 38.24
C ARG A 7 -20.21 12.45 39.77
N GLU A 8 -21.32 12.27 40.47
CA GLU A 8 -21.34 12.12 41.94
C GLU A 8 -20.58 10.86 42.34
N ARG A 9 -20.81 9.75 41.64
CA ARG A 9 -20.12 8.47 41.90
C ARG A 9 -18.61 8.56 41.66
N ILE A 10 -18.17 9.21 40.59
CA ILE A 10 -16.74 9.46 40.34
C ILE A 10 -16.16 10.25 41.50
N SER A 11 -16.82 11.34 41.91
CA SER A 11 -16.36 12.15 43.04
C SER A 11 -16.24 11.33 44.32
N CYS A 12 -17.20 10.46 44.64
CA CYS A 12 -17.16 9.64 45.84
C CYS A 12 -15.95 8.69 45.89
N PHE A 13 -15.65 8.00 44.79
CA PHE A 13 -14.58 6.98 44.75
C PHE A 13 -13.18 7.54 44.47
N VAL A 14 -13.08 8.81 44.04
CA VAL A 14 -11.79 9.48 43.81
C VAL A 14 -11.42 10.41 44.97
N ALA A 15 -12.40 10.97 45.70
CA ALA A 15 -12.11 11.92 46.78
C ALA A 15 -11.48 11.29 48.03
N GLN A 16 -11.65 9.98 48.24
CA GLN A 16 -11.06 9.26 49.38
C GLN A 16 -9.89 8.40 48.90
N GLU A 17 -8.84 8.28 49.72
CA GLU A 17 -7.79 7.31 49.42
C GLU A 17 -8.33 5.88 49.60
N PRO A 18 -7.88 4.89 48.80
CA PRO A 18 -8.39 3.52 48.85
C PRO A 18 -8.25 2.85 50.22
N GLN A 19 -7.30 3.31 51.04
CA GLN A 19 -7.08 2.81 52.40
C GLN A 19 -8.16 3.26 53.38
N ASP A 20 -8.83 4.38 53.08
CA ASP A 20 -9.88 4.97 53.92
C ASP A 20 -11.28 4.45 53.56
N LEU A 21 -11.40 3.73 52.44
CA LEU A 21 -12.63 3.05 52.05
C LEU A 21 -12.88 1.86 52.96
N LEU A 22 -14.12 1.71 53.45
CA LEU A 22 -14.57 0.57 54.25
C LEU A 22 -14.77 -0.70 53.38
N LEU A 23 -13.77 -1.05 52.58
CA LEU A 23 -13.75 -2.15 51.63
C LEU A 23 -12.43 -2.94 51.75
N GLU A 24 -12.40 -4.16 51.23
CA GLU A 24 -11.15 -4.90 51.09
C GLU A 24 -10.16 -4.11 50.23
N PRO A 25 -8.85 -4.04 50.58
CA PRO A 25 -7.90 -3.12 49.95
C PRO A 25 -7.74 -3.38 48.44
N GLY A 26 -7.86 -4.64 48.00
CA GLY A 26 -7.87 -4.99 46.58
C GLY A 26 -9.12 -4.51 45.85
N GLU A 27 -10.29 -4.53 46.49
CA GLU A 27 -11.55 -4.05 45.92
C GLU A 27 -11.59 -2.52 45.88
N ALA A 28 -11.13 -1.88 46.96
CA ALA A 28 -10.98 -0.42 47.04
C ALA A 28 -10.10 0.12 45.89
N LEU A 29 -8.95 -0.51 45.64
CA LEU A 29 -8.06 -0.16 44.53
C LEU A 29 -8.71 -0.37 43.15
N ARG A 30 -9.46 -1.47 42.96
CA ARG A 30 -10.16 -1.74 41.70
C ARG A 30 -11.24 -0.70 41.41
N ILE A 31 -12.10 -0.41 42.38
CA ILE A 31 -13.20 0.55 42.21
C ILE A 31 -12.65 1.96 41.99
N SER A 32 -11.64 2.39 42.76
CA SER A 32 -10.98 3.69 42.57
C SER A 32 -10.32 3.78 41.18
N THR A 33 -9.66 2.71 40.73
CA THR A 33 -9.07 2.63 39.38
C THR A 33 -10.12 2.74 38.29
N GLU A 34 -11.25 2.02 38.40
CA GLU A 34 -12.33 2.09 37.40
C GLU A 34 -13.02 3.45 37.41
N ALA A 35 -13.15 4.11 38.57
CA ALA A 35 -13.65 5.48 38.64
C ALA A 35 -12.72 6.46 37.89
N LEU A 36 -11.40 6.33 38.04
CA LEU A 36 -10.41 7.10 37.28
C LEU A 36 -10.46 6.80 35.78
N ARG A 37 -10.60 5.53 35.38
CA ARG A 37 -10.74 5.15 33.95
C ARG A 37 -12.00 5.72 33.33
N LEU A 38 -13.14 5.61 34.02
CA LEU A 38 -14.40 6.21 33.58
C LEU A 38 -14.28 7.73 33.44
N TRP A 39 -13.64 8.38 34.42
CA TRP A 39 -13.41 9.82 34.35
C TRP A 39 -12.45 10.19 33.21
N ALA A 40 -11.39 9.42 32.98
CA ALA A 40 -10.48 9.63 31.85
C ALA A 40 -11.22 9.54 30.51
N VAL A 41 -12.13 8.57 30.33
CA VAL A 41 -12.98 8.47 29.14
C VAL A 41 -13.88 9.70 29.01
N ALA A 42 -14.54 10.13 30.08
CA ALA A 42 -15.37 11.34 30.06
C ALA A 42 -14.56 12.59 29.69
N ALA A 43 -13.37 12.77 30.29
CA ALA A 43 -12.45 13.86 29.97
C ALA A 43 -11.95 13.77 28.51
N GLY A 44 -11.83 12.58 27.95
CA GLY A 44 -11.54 12.36 26.52
C GLY A 44 -12.62 12.92 25.59
N TYR A 45 -13.84 13.11 26.07
CA TYR A 45 -14.93 13.81 25.36
C TYR A 45 -15.07 15.28 25.76
N GLY A 46 -14.11 15.83 26.52
CA GLY A 46 -14.21 17.15 27.12
C GLY A 46 -15.30 17.28 28.19
N GLN A 47 -15.80 16.15 28.72
CA GLN A 47 -16.86 16.11 29.73
C GLN A 47 -16.31 15.90 31.14
N ALA A 48 -17.05 16.36 32.15
CA ALA A 48 -16.70 16.23 33.56
C ALA A 48 -15.31 16.79 33.92
N CYS A 49 -14.78 17.71 33.10
CA CYS A 49 -13.51 18.38 33.35
C CYS A 49 -13.64 19.43 34.46
N ASP A 50 -14.83 19.93 34.75
CA ASP A 50 -15.09 20.81 35.89
C ASP A 50 -14.78 20.16 37.23
N LEU A 51 -15.03 18.85 37.38
CA LEU A 51 -14.62 18.07 38.57
C LEU A 51 -13.12 18.15 38.86
N TYR A 52 -12.29 18.39 37.84
CA TYR A 52 -10.84 18.45 38.03
C TYR A 52 -10.47 19.64 38.93
N ARG A 53 -11.21 20.75 38.83
CA ARG A 53 -10.98 21.93 39.68
C ARG A 53 -11.29 21.62 41.14
N ASP A 54 -12.36 20.88 41.37
CA ASP A 54 -12.83 20.51 42.72
C ASP A 54 -11.89 19.50 43.38
N LEU A 55 -11.39 18.52 42.61
CA LEU A 55 -10.59 17.40 43.10
C LEU A 55 -9.07 17.60 42.91
N TYR A 56 -8.62 18.74 42.38
CA TYR A 56 -7.21 19.01 42.09
C TYR A 56 -6.25 18.71 43.26
N PRO A 57 -6.51 19.16 44.51
CA PRO A 57 -5.61 18.89 45.62
C PRO A 57 -5.42 17.39 45.89
N ILE A 58 -6.49 16.62 45.73
CA ILE A 58 -6.52 15.18 45.95
C ILE A 58 -5.72 14.48 44.86
N LEU A 59 -5.93 14.86 43.60
CA LEU A 59 -5.18 14.30 42.46
C LEU A 59 -3.67 14.55 42.59
N VAL A 60 -3.27 15.75 43.00
CA VAL A 60 -1.86 16.10 43.23
C VAL A 60 -1.28 15.32 44.41
N GLN A 61 -2.04 15.18 45.50
CA GLN A 61 -1.63 14.38 46.66
C GLN A 61 -1.41 12.92 46.27
N THR A 62 -2.35 12.30 45.55
CA THR A 62 -2.23 10.92 45.06
C THR A 62 -1.05 10.74 44.10
N LEU A 63 -0.74 11.76 43.29
CA LEU A 63 0.41 11.76 42.40
C LEU A 63 1.75 11.83 43.16
N GLN A 64 1.79 12.59 44.26
CA GLN A 64 2.98 12.74 45.10
C GLN A 64 3.18 11.59 46.10
N SER A 65 2.09 10.96 46.56
CA SER A 65 2.11 9.89 47.56
C SER A 65 2.49 8.53 47.00
N HIS A 66 2.57 8.40 45.68
CA HIS A 66 2.81 7.11 45.04
C HIS A 66 4.25 6.61 45.25
N PRO A 67 4.44 5.38 45.80
CA PRO A 67 5.76 4.84 46.03
C PRO A 67 6.44 4.47 44.70
N MET A 68 7.55 5.12 44.38
CA MET A 68 8.39 4.76 43.21
C MET A 68 9.18 3.46 43.40
N ARG A 69 9.20 2.92 44.62
CA ARG A 69 9.91 1.68 44.98
C ARG A 69 8.92 0.69 45.57
N TRP A 70 8.83 -0.48 44.96
CA TRP A 70 7.95 -1.54 45.45
C TRP A 70 8.73 -2.68 46.09
N PRO A 71 8.43 -3.06 47.35
CA PRO A 71 9.08 -4.20 47.98
C PRO A 71 8.76 -5.50 47.21
N PRO A 72 9.72 -6.43 47.06
CA PRO A 72 9.51 -7.69 46.36
C PRO A 72 8.36 -8.48 46.99
N GLY A 73 7.44 -9.00 46.16
CA GLY A 73 6.29 -9.78 46.62
C GLY A 73 5.06 -8.99 47.07
N HIS A 74 5.01 -7.67 46.88
CA HIS A 74 3.81 -6.87 47.20
C HIS A 74 2.60 -7.30 46.33
N VAL A 75 1.64 -8.00 46.93
CA VAL A 75 0.52 -8.65 46.23
C VAL A 75 -0.38 -7.65 45.49
N LEU A 76 -0.57 -6.44 46.05
CA LEU A 76 -1.42 -5.39 45.47
C LEU A 76 -0.72 -4.53 44.42
N ARG A 77 0.58 -4.75 44.18
CA ARG A 77 1.40 -3.94 43.26
C ARG A 77 0.77 -3.75 41.87
N PRO A 78 0.24 -4.79 41.18
CA PRO A 78 -0.34 -4.60 39.86
C PRO A 78 -1.56 -3.66 39.86
N LEU A 79 -2.35 -3.67 40.94
CA LEU A 79 -3.54 -2.81 41.08
C LEU A 79 -3.15 -1.36 41.35
N GLU A 80 -2.12 -1.10 42.17
CA GLU A 80 -1.59 0.24 42.41
C GLU A 80 -1.02 0.87 41.14
N LEU A 81 -0.29 0.06 40.36
CA LEU A 81 0.29 0.47 39.07
C LEU A 81 -0.80 0.88 38.07
N GLN A 82 -1.86 0.08 37.99
CA GLN A 82 -3.02 0.37 37.15
C GLN A 82 -3.75 1.64 37.59
N ARG A 83 -3.87 1.90 38.90
CA ARG A 83 -4.46 3.13 39.43
C ARG A 83 -3.67 4.35 38.97
N VAL A 84 -2.34 4.31 39.03
CA VAL A 84 -1.48 5.41 38.58
C VAL A 84 -1.51 5.61 37.07
N GLN A 85 -1.50 4.53 36.30
CA GLN A 85 -1.70 4.63 34.84
C GLN A 85 -3.05 5.27 34.49
N ALA A 86 -4.13 4.92 35.22
CA ALA A 86 -5.45 5.52 35.05
C ALA A 86 -5.44 7.02 35.41
N LEU A 87 -4.77 7.39 36.52
CA LEU A 87 -4.57 8.78 36.91
C LEU A 87 -3.82 9.57 35.82
N HIS A 88 -2.70 9.05 35.31
CA HIS A 88 -1.94 9.71 34.23
C HIS A 88 -2.77 9.87 32.95
N THR A 89 -3.58 8.87 32.60
CA THR A 89 -4.47 8.94 31.44
C THR A 89 -5.52 10.03 31.62
N LEU A 90 -6.13 10.14 32.81
CA LEU A 90 -7.03 11.22 33.15
C LEU A 90 -6.35 12.58 33.02
N LEU A 91 -5.19 12.77 33.65
CA LEU A 91 -4.46 14.04 33.59
C LEU A 91 -4.07 14.41 32.16
N THR A 92 -3.68 13.43 31.34
CA THR A 92 -3.36 13.63 29.92
C THR A 92 -4.58 14.16 29.15
N ASN A 93 -5.75 13.55 29.34
CA ASN A 93 -6.99 13.99 28.68
C ASN A 93 -7.49 15.36 29.17
N VAL A 94 -7.34 15.66 30.46
CA VAL A 94 -7.65 16.98 31.02
C VAL A 94 -6.71 18.04 30.44
N THR A 95 -5.41 17.77 30.32
CA THR A 95 -4.43 18.68 29.70
C THR A 95 -4.76 18.96 28.23
N HIS A 96 -5.13 17.94 27.45
CA HIS A 96 -5.59 18.13 26.07
C HIS A 96 -6.84 19.01 26.00
N THR A 97 -7.81 18.75 26.88
CA THR A 97 -9.05 19.53 26.95
C THR A 97 -8.75 20.99 27.30
N ALA A 98 -7.91 21.23 28.30
CA ALA A 98 -7.50 22.57 28.73
C ALA A 98 -6.76 23.34 27.61
N GLY A 99 -5.94 22.65 26.82
CA GLY A 99 -5.23 23.23 25.68
C GLY A 99 -6.15 23.78 24.59
N CYS A 100 -7.35 23.23 24.45
CA CYS A 100 -8.34 23.66 23.45
C CYS A 100 -9.12 24.92 23.87
N HIS A 101 -9.02 25.37 25.13
CA HIS A 101 -9.84 26.47 25.66
C HIS A 101 -9.66 27.78 24.88
N GLN A 102 -8.40 28.20 24.67
CA GLN A 102 -8.10 29.47 24.02
C GLN A 102 -8.53 29.50 22.55
N GLU A 103 -8.33 28.39 21.82
CA GLU A 103 -8.76 28.24 20.42
C GLU A 103 -10.29 28.37 20.28
N LEU A 104 -11.04 27.70 21.16
CA LEU A 104 -12.50 27.77 21.15
C LEU A 104 -13.03 29.14 21.59
N GLN A 105 -12.39 29.76 22.57
CA GLN A 105 -12.74 31.11 23.01
C GLN A 105 -12.49 32.16 21.90
N ALA A 106 -11.41 32.01 21.13
CA ALA A 106 -11.13 32.86 19.97
C ALA A 106 -12.08 32.60 18.79
N SER A 107 -12.52 31.36 18.60
CA SER A 107 -13.46 31.01 17.53
C SER A 107 -14.85 31.62 17.74
N LEU A 108 -15.31 31.69 19.00
CA LEU A 108 -16.58 32.33 19.38
C LEU A 108 -16.63 33.84 19.10
N THR A 109 -15.49 34.51 19.09
CA THR A 109 -15.41 35.95 18.79
C THR A 109 -15.26 36.23 17.30
N SER A 110 -15.05 35.21 16.48
CA SER A 110 -14.95 35.30 15.02
C SER A 110 -16.32 35.17 14.33
N PRO A 111 -16.61 35.93 13.26
CA PRO A 111 -17.91 35.90 12.57
C PRO A 111 -18.11 34.69 11.63
N GLN A 112 -17.31 33.63 11.74
CA GLN A 112 -17.44 32.45 10.86
C GLN A 112 -18.56 31.51 11.35
N GLU A 113 -19.51 31.21 10.46
CA GLU A 113 -20.64 30.28 10.65
C GLU A 113 -20.19 28.81 10.73
N THR A 114 -19.33 28.46 11.68
CA THR A 114 -18.96 27.06 11.94
C THR A 114 -19.50 26.66 13.31
N GLU A 115 -20.23 25.54 13.38
CA GLU A 115 -20.71 24.95 14.64
C GLU A 115 -19.51 24.50 15.50
N CYS A 116 -18.94 25.42 16.27
CA CYS A 116 -17.87 25.12 17.22
C CYS A 116 -18.46 24.73 18.59
N PRO A 117 -17.89 23.73 19.28
CA PRO A 117 -18.30 23.40 20.64
C PRO A 117 -18.00 24.55 21.61
N PRO A 118 -18.72 24.67 22.74
CA PRO A 118 -18.43 25.67 23.74
C PRO A 118 -17.05 25.43 24.38
N PRO A 119 -16.36 26.49 24.84
CA PRO A 119 -15.05 26.37 25.46
C PRO A 119 -15.17 25.54 26.75
N PRO A 120 -14.21 24.63 27.02
CA PRO A 120 -14.22 23.79 28.20
C PRO A 120 -14.04 24.60 29.48
N SER A 121 -14.55 24.08 30.59
CA SER A 121 -14.50 24.71 31.92
C SER A 121 -13.10 24.77 32.55
N VAL A 122 -12.13 24.05 31.99
CA VAL A 122 -10.74 24.00 32.46
C VAL A 122 -9.88 24.80 31.49
N GLU A 123 -9.14 25.76 32.04
CA GLU A 123 -8.17 26.58 31.32
C GLU A 123 -6.74 26.05 31.48
N TRP A 124 -5.84 26.42 30.56
CA TRP A 124 -4.43 26.03 30.57
C TRP A 124 -3.73 26.29 31.91
N GLY A 125 -4.01 27.44 32.55
CA GLY A 125 -3.42 27.80 33.84
C GLY A 125 -3.71 26.81 34.98
N HIS A 126 -4.77 25.99 34.87
CA HIS A 126 -5.09 24.97 35.88
C HIS A 126 -4.26 23.68 35.73
N VAL A 127 -3.62 23.45 34.59
CA VAL A 127 -2.86 22.21 34.31
C VAL A 127 -1.35 22.44 34.27
N THR A 128 -0.88 23.68 34.17
CA THR A 128 0.57 23.99 34.12
C THR A 128 1.35 23.47 35.33
N GLY A 129 0.74 23.46 36.51
CA GLY A 129 1.37 22.97 37.75
C GLY A 129 1.61 21.45 37.82
N LEU A 130 1.05 20.67 36.89
CA LEU A 130 1.20 19.21 36.87
C LEU A 130 2.54 18.75 36.27
N GLN A 131 3.18 19.57 35.44
CA GLN A 131 4.39 19.19 34.72
C GLN A 131 5.59 18.90 35.63
N PRO A 132 5.95 19.76 36.62
CA PRO A 132 7.13 19.54 37.45
C PRO A 132 7.13 18.23 38.25
N PRO A 133 6.05 17.84 38.96
CA PRO A 133 6.05 16.58 39.72
C PRO A 133 6.09 15.35 38.81
N LEU A 134 5.44 15.39 37.65
CA LEU A 134 5.47 14.29 36.68
C LEU A 134 6.84 14.13 36.01
N LEU A 135 7.52 15.25 35.72
CA LEU A 135 8.89 15.22 35.22
C LEU A 135 9.87 14.69 36.29
N ALA A 136 9.72 15.09 37.55
CA ALA A 136 10.53 14.57 38.65
C ALA A 136 10.32 13.07 38.85
N SER A 137 9.07 12.60 38.74
CA SER A 137 8.71 11.18 38.73
C SER A 137 9.41 10.42 37.60
N LEU A 138 9.36 10.94 36.36
CA LEU A 138 10.04 10.33 35.22
C LEU A 138 11.57 10.25 35.42
N LYS A 139 12.18 11.31 35.96
CA LYS A 139 13.62 11.31 36.32
C LYS A 139 13.95 10.21 37.35
N ALA A 140 13.06 9.99 38.32
CA ALA A 140 13.22 8.91 39.30
C ALA A 140 13.08 7.54 38.63
N CYS A 141 12.10 7.35 37.74
CA CYS A 141 11.93 6.12 36.97
C CYS A 141 13.20 5.74 36.20
N VAL A 142 13.82 6.69 35.49
CA VAL A 142 15.06 6.44 34.72
C VAL A 142 16.18 5.95 35.62
N LYS A 143 16.35 6.52 36.81
CA LYS A 143 17.39 6.10 37.78
C LYS A 143 17.14 4.73 38.39
N LEU A 144 15.89 4.31 38.49
CA LEU A 144 15.50 3.03 39.09
C LEU A 144 15.51 1.86 38.09
N LEU A 145 15.70 2.11 36.79
CA LEU A 145 15.79 1.06 35.77
C LEU A 145 16.97 0.10 35.98
N ASP A 146 18.02 0.55 36.66
CA ASP A 146 19.19 -0.27 37.03
C ASP A 146 18.88 -1.30 38.14
N GLU A 147 17.79 -1.12 38.90
CA GLU A 147 17.44 -2.01 40.02
C GLU A 147 16.69 -3.28 39.50
N PRO A 148 17.25 -4.50 39.65
CA PRO A 148 16.77 -5.72 38.99
C PRO A 148 15.39 -6.25 39.45
N GLY A 149 14.74 -5.59 40.42
CA GLY A 149 13.36 -5.90 40.85
C GLY A 149 12.31 -4.85 40.47
N GLN A 150 12.72 -3.71 39.92
CA GLN A 150 11.83 -2.59 39.54
C GLN A 150 11.65 -2.44 38.03
N LYS A 151 12.56 -3.02 37.23
CA LYS A 151 12.61 -2.90 35.76
C LYS A 151 11.23 -3.05 35.10
N GLU A 152 10.52 -4.16 35.32
CA GLU A 152 9.22 -4.43 34.67
C GLU A 152 8.15 -3.41 35.06
N ASN A 153 8.09 -3.02 36.33
CA ASN A 153 7.12 -2.04 36.82
C ASN A 153 7.35 -0.68 36.14
N ILE A 154 8.61 -0.26 36.07
CA ILE A 154 9.00 1.02 35.46
C ILE A 154 8.70 1.01 33.96
N LEU A 155 9.06 -0.06 33.25
CA LEU A 155 8.77 -0.20 31.83
C LEU A 155 7.27 -0.07 31.52
N SER A 156 6.40 -0.52 32.43
CA SER A 156 4.95 -0.34 32.28
C SER A 156 4.45 1.09 32.55
N LEU A 157 5.17 1.88 33.36
CA LEU A 157 4.80 3.25 33.72
C LEU A 157 5.34 4.30 32.75
N LEU A 158 6.50 4.05 32.15
CA LEU A 158 7.15 4.98 31.22
C LEU A 158 6.23 5.48 30.09
N PRO A 159 5.43 4.63 29.41
CA PRO A 159 4.54 5.10 28.34
C PRO A 159 3.58 6.20 28.81
N SER A 160 2.98 6.05 30.00
CA SER A 160 2.02 7.03 30.53
C SER A 160 2.65 8.39 30.83
N HIS A 161 3.89 8.42 31.33
CA HIS A 161 4.63 9.65 31.57
C HIS A 161 5.01 10.35 30.27
N LEU A 162 5.51 9.58 29.29
CA LEU A 162 5.91 10.10 27.99
C LEU A 162 4.71 10.66 27.20
N LEU A 163 3.56 9.98 27.26
CA LEU A 163 2.30 10.47 26.66
C LEU A 163 1.85 11.78 27.30
N TYR A 164 1.88 11.88 28.63
CA TYR A 164 1.54 13.13 29.31
C TYR A 164 2.47 14.28 28.90
N LEU A 165 3.79 14.06 28.86
CA LEU A 165 4.73 15.10 28.44
C LEU A 165 4.50 15.49 26.98
N GLY A 166 4.23 14.52 26.10
CA GLY A 166 3.89 14.80 24.71
C GLY A 166 2.62 15.65 24.59
N ALA A 167 1.57 15.31 25.35
CA ALA A 167 0.34 16.09 25.43
C ALA A 167 0.60 17.51 25.91
N PHE A 168 1.35 17.68 26.99
CA PHE A 168 1.70 18.99 27.54
C PHE A 168 2.42 19.87 26.52
N TYR A 169 3.52 19.40 25.94
CA TYR A 169 4.29 20.20 24.98
C TYR A 169 3.56 20.41 23.65
N SER A 170 2.71 19.47 23.21
CA SER A 170 1.92 19.63 21.99
C SER A 170 0.96 20.83 22.08
N GLN A 171 0.37 21.04 23.27
CA GLN A 171 -0.58 22.12 23.52
C GLN A 171 0.10 23.41 23.92
N LEU A 172 1.27 23.35 24.59
CA LEU A 172 1.98 24.50 25.15
C LEU A 172 2.25 25.59 24.09
N SER A 173 2.68 25.20 22.89
CA SER A 173 3.02 26.15 21.81
C SER A 173 1.84 26.98 21.31
N ALA A 174 0.60 26.51 21.54
CA ALA A 174 -0.63 27.19 21.16
C ALA A 174 -1.15 28.16 22.22
N GLN A 175 -0.52 28.21 23.41
CA GLN A 175 -1.05 28.98 24.54
C GLN A 175 -0.45 30.38 24.63
N SER A 176 -1.23 31.33 25.13
CA SER A 176 -0.79 32.71 25.37
C SER A 176 0.37 32.83 26.38
N SER A 177 0.55 31.83 27.25
CA SER A 177 1.64 31.78 28.23
C SER A 177 2.94 31.20 27.66
N PHE A 178 3.00 30.88 26.37
CA PHE A 178 4.16 30.26 25.75
C PHE A 178 5.36 31.22 25.73
N GLN A 179 6.43 30.82 26.41
CA GLN A 179 7.73 31.51 26.40
C GLN A 179 8.73 30.68 25.59
N PRO A 180 9.03 31.05 24.33
CA PRO A 180 9.84 30.21 23.45
C PRO A 180 11.24 29.94 24.00
N VAL A 181 11.92 30.95 24.56
CA VAL A 181 13.31 30.82 25.02
C VAL A 181 13.42 29.87 26.21
N ASP A 182 12.55 30.05 27.22
CA ASP A 182 12.54 29.21 28.41
C ASP A 182 12.14 27.77 28.06
N CYS A 183 11.18 27.60 27.15
CA CYS A 183 10.80 26.28 26.65
C CYS A 183 11.97 25.60 25.94
N LEU A 184 12.74 26.29 25.08
CA LEU A 184 13.88 25.69 24.41
C LEU A 184 14.93 25.19 25.42
N GLN A 185 15.26 25.99 26.43
CA GLN A 185 16.19 25.59 27.49
C GLN A 185 15.67 24.38 28.29
N GLU A 186 14.38 24.38 28.63
CA GLU A 186 13.74 23.26 29.30
C GLU A 186 13.80 21.97 28.47
N LEU A 187 13.57 22.07 27.16
CA LEU A 187 13.65 20.93 26.24
C LEU A 187 15.08 20.40 26.08
N GLU A 188 16.09 21.27 26.09
CA GLU A 188 17.49 20.85 26.11
C GLU A 188 17.81 20.04 27.37
N VAL A 189 17.39 20.53 28.54
CA VAL A 189 17.57 19.86 29.84
C VAL A 189 16.83 18.52 29.88
N LEU A 190 15.56 18.49 29.45
CA LEU A 190 14.78 17.26 29.35
C LEU A 190 15.47 16.22 28.46
N THR A 191 16.00 16.68 27.32
CA THR A 191 16.68 15.81 26.37
C THR A 191 17.97 15.24 26.95
N SER A 192 18.81 16.07 27.57
CA SER A 192 20.10 15.64 28.12
C SER A 192 19.98 14.81 29.39
N GLU A 193 19.06 15.17 30.30
CA GLU A 193 18.95 14.53 31.62
C GLU A 193 18.03 13.31 31.63
N VAL A 194 17.09 13.19 30.68
CA VAL A 194 16.06 12.15 30.70
C VAL A 194 16.05 11.33 29.41
N LEU A 195 15.83 11.97 28.26
CA LEU A 195 15.56 11.23 27.02
C LEU A 195 16.79 10.50 26.48
N ILE A 196 17.96 11.13 26.46
CA ILE A 196 19.20 10.47 26.03
C ILE A 196 19.56 9.29 26.95
N PRO A 197 19.63 9.48 28.29
CA PRO A 197 19.87 8.36 29.21
C PRO A 197 18.89 7.20 29.01
N LEU A 198 17.60 7.51 28.87
CA LEU A 198 16.56 6.52 28.63
C LEU A 198 16.77 5.74 27.31
N LEU A 199 17.05 6.44 26.21
CA LEU A 199 17.31 5.84 24.90
C LEU A 199 18.57 4.96 24.88
N SER A 200 19.59 5.33 25.66
CA SER A 200 20.85 4.59 25.76
C SER A 200 20.80 3.41 26.73
N HIS A 201 19.73 3.27 27.51
CA HIS A 201 19.65 2.29 28.57
C HIS A 201 19.45 0.86 28.03
N GLN A 202 20.23 -0.11 28.52
CA GLN A 202 20.21 -1.49 28.02
C GLN A 202 18.81 -2.12 28.06
N ALA A 203 18.06 -1.91 29.15
CA ALA A 203 16.66 -2.35 29.26
C ALA A 203 15.76 -1.92 28.08
N ILE A 204 15.97 -0.70 27.57
CA ILE A 204 15.21 -0.17 26.43
C ILE A 204 15.71 -0.77 25.13
N CYS A 205 17.03 -0.92 24.96
CA CYS A 205 17.61 -1.61 23.81
C CYS A 205 17.11 -3.06 23.69
N ASP A 206 17.05 -3.80 24.81
CA ASP A 206 16.51 -5.16 24.88
C ASP A 206 15.02 -5.19 24.49
N LEU A 207 14.25 -4.22 24.98
CA LEU A 207 12.82 -4.09 24.69
C LEU A 207 12.59 -3.83 23.19
N ILE A 208 13.34 -2.92 22.59
CA ILE A 208 13.31 -2.62 21.14
C ILE A 208 13.71 -3.86 20.32
N GLY A 209 14.62 -4.70 20.83
CA GLY A 209 14.97 -5.99 20.22
C GLY A 209 13.77 -6.93 20.00
N ASN A 210 12.70 -6.79 20.79
CA ASN A 210 11.48 -7.59 20.67
C ASN A 210 10.45 -7.03 19.66
N LEU A 211 10.79 -5.99 18.89
CA LEU A 211 9.85 -5.37 17.93
C LEU A 211 9.27 -6.37 16.94
N LYS A 212 10.14 -7.14 16.28
CA LYS A 212 9.74 -8.10 15.26
C LYS A 212 8.93 -9.26 15.83
N SER A 213 9.24 -9.71 17.05
CA SER A 213 8.55 -10.83 17.70
C SER A 213 7.15 -10.46 18.19
N CYS A 214 6.96 -9.22 18.65
CA CYS A 214 5.68 -8.70 19.16
C CYS A 214 4.78 -8.07 18.08
N SER A 215 5.26 -7.94 16.85
CA SER A 215 4.55 -7.31 15.73
C SER A 215 3.43 -8.20 15.18
N ALA A 216 2.24 -7.62 14.97
CA ALA A 216 1.12 -8.32 14.36
C ALA A 216 1.35 -8.53 12.85
N LEU A 217 2.09 -7.63 12.20
CA LEU A 217 2.50 -7.75 10.79
C LEU A 217 3.57 -8.83 10.56
N CYS A 218 4.63 -8.82 11.38
CA CYS A 218 5.78 -9.70 11.19
C CYS A 218 5.59 -11.09 11.83
N ASN A 219 4.75 -11.17 12.86
CA ASN A 219 4.47 -12.41 13.59
C ASN A 219 2.97 -12.51 13.95
N PRO A 220 2.08 -12.80 12.98
CA PRO A 220 0.63 -12.80 13.21
C PRO A 220 0.18 -13.81 14.29
N LEU A 221 0.95 -14.89 14.48
CA LEU A 221 0.69 -15.93 15.49
C LEU A 221 0.95 -15.44 16.93
N SER A 222 1.71 -14.35 17.11
CA SER A 222 1.95 -13.75 18.43
C SER A 222 0.70 -13.12 19.06
N CYS A 223 -0.27 -12.76 18.22
CA CYS A 223 -1.47 -12.05 18.63
C CYS A 223 -2.69 -12.98 18.77
N SER A 224 -2.60 -14.26 18.39
CA SER A 224 -3.69 -15.23 18.48
C SER A 224 -3.63 -16.03 19.78
N ASP A 225 -4.54 -15.78 20.72
CA ASP A 225 -4.80 -16.71 21.83
C ASP A 225 -5.78 -17.81 21.39
N PRO A 226 -5.54 -19.09 21.74
CA PRO A 226 -6.38 -20.21 21.32
C PRO A 226 -7.76 -20.27 22.02
N GLU A 227 -7.98 -19.52 23.11
CA GLU A 227 -9.23 -19.50 23.90
C GLU A 227 -10.21 -18.35 23.53
N MET A 228 -10.04 -17.75 22.34
CA MET A 228 -10.75 -16.52 21.95
C MET A 228 -12.14 -16.77 21.33
N VAL A 229 -13.12 -15.95 21.73
CA VAL A 229 -14.38 -15.81 20.99
C VAL A 229 -14.13 -14.94 19.75
N PRO A 230 -14.39 -15.42 18.52
CA PRO A 230 -14.00 -14.75 17.28
C PRO A 230 -14.68 -13.39 17.03
N SER A 231 -15.74 -13.06 17.77
CA SER A 231 -16.55 -11.85 17.59
C SER A 231 -16.21 -10.70 18.54
N LEU A 232 -15.29 -10.88 19.48
CA LEU A 232 -14.85 -9.80 20.38
C LEU A 232 -13.32 -9.75 20.42
N PRO A 233 -12.69 -8.60 20.14
CA PRO A 233 -11.29 -8.44 20.52
C PRO A 233 -11.24 -8.65 22.04
N SER A 234 -10.42 -9.58 22.51
CA SER A 234 -10.19 -9.73 23.94
C SER A 234 -9.63 -8.41 24.46
N LEU A 235 -10.50 -7.62 25.08
CA LEU A 235 -10.11 -6.48 25.91
C LEU A 235 -9.61 -6.97 27.28
N THR A 236 -9.22 -8.25 27.39
CA THR A 236 -8.44 -8.87 28.48
C THR A 236 -8.93 -8.46 29.86
N TRP A 237 -10.12 -8.90 30.25
CA TRP A 237 -10.64 -8.62 31.60
C TRP A 237 -10.33 -9.73 32.61
N SER A 238 -9.76 -10.88 32.23
CA SER A 238 -9.55 -11.98 33.20
C SER A 238 -8.42 -13.00 32.96
N GLY A 239 -7.65 -12.94 31.87
CA GLY A 239 -6.55 -13.88 31.59
C GLY A 239 -5.33 -13.14 31.08
N GLY A 240 -4.17 -13.35 31.72
CA GLY A 240 -2.93 -12.61 31.47
C GLY A 240 -2.53 -12.58 29.99
N LYS A 241 -1.92 -11.47 29.56
CA LYS A 241 -1.50 -11.27 28.17
C LYS A 241 -0.35 -12.23 27.81
N PRO A 242 -0.34 -12.83 26.60
CA PRO A 242 0.86 -13.52 26.13
C PRO A 242 2.03 -12.55 26.13
N ALA A 243 3.16 -12.96 26.72
CA ALA A 243 4.31 -12.09 26.96
C ALA A 243 4.85 -11.42 25.68
N LEU A 244 4.67 -12.07 24.52
CA LEU A 244 5.14 -11.61 23.21
C LEU A 244 4.01 -11.07 22.31
N SER A 245 2.91 -10.59 22.87
CA SER A 245 1.84 -9.92 22.09
C SER A 245 2.05 -8.40 22.04
N LEU A 246 1.43 -7.71 21.08
CA LEU A 246 1.51 -6.25 20.94
C LEU A 246 1.07 -5.50 22.21
N SER A 247 0.17 -6.09 23.01
CA SER A 247 -0.28 -5.51 24.28
C SER A 247 0.46 -6.04 25.52
N GLY A 248 1.30 -7.07 25.35
CA GLY A 248 2.00 -7.79 26.42
C GLY A 248 2.98 -6.92 27.21
N SER A 249 3.38 -7.38 28.40
CA SER A 249 4.29 -6.65 29.29
C SER A 249 5.70 -6.43 28.70
N ASN A 250 6.13 -7.30 27.78
CA ASN A 250 7.41 -7.18 27.08
C ASN A 250 7.28 -6.52 25.70
N SER A 251 6.11 -5.94 25.39
CA SER A 251 5.88 -5.27 24.12
C SER A 251 6.60 -3.91 24.06
N PRO A 252 7.41 -3.63 23.03
CA PRO A 252 7.98 -2.31 22.81
C PRO A 252 6.95 -1.28 22.33
N PHE A 253 5.78 -1.70 21.84
CA PHE A 253 4.85 -0.82 21.11
C PHE A 253 4.31 0.35 21.97
N PRO A 254 3.77 0.14 23.18
CA PRO A 254 3.26 1.25 24.00
C PRO A 254 4.35 2.28 24.32
N PHE A 255 5.55 1.80 24.63
CA PHE A 255 6.71 2.66 24.92
C PHE A 255 7.15 3.45 23.68
N LEU A 256 7.34 2.78 22.53
CA LEU A 256 7.80 3.44 21.32
C LEU A 256 6.77 4.41 20.75
N ILE A 257 5.47 4.11 20.83
CA ILE A 257 4.41 5.05 20.43
C ILE A 257 4.51 6.33 21.28
N ALA A 258 4.54 6.18 22.59
CA ALA A 258 4.63 7.31 23.51
C ALA A 258 5.91 8.13 23.32
N LEU A 259 7.04 7.44 23.16
CA LEU A 259 8.33 8.05 22.91
C LEU A 259 8.36 8.78 21.56
N CYS A 260 7.98 8.13 20.46
CA CYS A 260 8.00 8.74 19.13
C CYS A 260 7.03 9.93 19.04
N TYR A 261 5.88 9.86 19.70
CA TYR A 261 4.97 11.00 19.83
C TYR A 261 5.64 12.19 20.53
N LEU A 262 6.25 11.97 21.70
CA LEU A 262 7.00 13.02 22.39
C LEU A 262 8.13 13.55 21.51
N LEU A 263 8.95 12.69 20.91
CA LEU A 263 10.10 13.10 20.09
C LEU A 263 9.67 13.91 18.85
N GLU A 264 8.54 13.57 18.20
CA GLU A 264 8.00 14.34 17.08
C GLU A 264 7.58 15.74 17.55
N VAL A 265 6.83 15.83 18.65
CA VAL A 265 6.42 17.10 19.26
C VAL A 265 7.63 17.95 19.62
N LEU A 266 8.62 17.39 20.33
CA LEU A 266 9.82 18.12 20.72
C LEU A 266 10.64 18.59 19.51
N SER A 267 10.78 17.75 18.49
CA SER A 267 11.49 18.10 17.26
C SER A 267 10.76 19.16 16.44
N SER A 268 9.43 19.26 16.57
CA SER A 268 8.62 20.31 15.94
C SER A 268 8.87 21.68 16.58
N ILE A 269 9.07 21.73 17.90
CA ILE A 269 9.34 22.94 18.68
C ILE A 269 10.83 23.33 18.57
N HIS A 270 11.74 22.38 18.79
CA HIS A 270 13.18 22.59 18.83
C HIS A 270 13.91 21.74 17.78
N LYS A 271 14.08 22.29 16.57
CA LYS A 271 14.78 21.59 15.47
C LYS A 271 16.23 21.20 15.81
N GLY A 272 16.93 22.04 16.60
CA GLY A 272 18.32 21.81 17.00
C GLY A 272 18.58 20.53 17.82
N ILE A 273 17.62 20.01 18.59
CA ILE A 273 17.81 18.77 19.37
C ILE A 273 17.49 17.50 18.56
N ALA A 274 16.82 17.62 17.41
CA ALA A 274 16.34 16.46 16.65
C ALA A 274 17.46 15.47 16.27
N HIS A 275 18.67 15.96 15.97
CA HIS A 275 19.83 15.11 15.62
C HIS A 275 20.21 14.11 16.73
N LYS A 276 19.94 14.45 18.00
CA LYS A 276 20.23 13.60 19.17
C LYS A 276 19.40 12.30 19.17
N PHE A 277 18.31 12.26 18.42
CA PHE A 277 17.41 11.10 18.33
C PHE A 277 17.71 10.18 17.14
N SER A 278 18.70 10.50 16.32
CA SER A 278 19.10 9.71 15.13
C SER A 278 19.41 8.24 15.47
N HIS A 279 20.03 7.98 16.62
CA HIS A 279 20.35 6.63 17.08
C HIS A 279 19.13 5.70 17.20
N LEU A 280 17.95 6.23 17.55
CA LEU A 280 16.72 5.43 17.63
C LEU A 280 16.34 4.91 16.23
N LEU A 281 16.34 5.80 15.23
CA LEU A 281 15.97 5.49 13.84
C LEU A 281 17.00 4.61 13.12
N LEU A 282 18.26 4.65 13.57
CA LEU A 282 19.37 3.88 13.01
C LEU A 282 19.62 2.56 13.76
N SER A 283 18.79 2.24 14.77
CA SER A 283 18.89 0.97 15.50
C SER A 283 18.70 -0.23 14.57
N SER A 284 19.59 -1.21 14.65
CA SER A 284 19.55 -2.41 13.80
C SER A 284 18.23 -3.18 13.96
N ALA A 285 17.70 -3.30 15.18
CA ALA A 285 16.43 -3.97 15.46
C ALA A 285 15.26 -3.27 14.76
N LEU A 286 15.24 -1.93 14.78
CA LEU A 286 14.22 -1.14 14.10
C LEU A 286 14.32 -1.26 12.58
N MET A 287 15.54 -1.16 12.03
CA MET A 287 15.76 -1.28 10.59
C MET A 287 15.34 -2.65 10.04
N MET A 288 15.66 -3.73 10.76
CA MET A 288 15.23 -5.08 10.41
C MET A 288 13.70 -5.24 10.49
N TYR A 289 13.06 -4.60 11.47
CA TYR A 289 11.61 -4.57 11.61
C TYR A 289 10.93 -3.82 10.44
N LEU A 290 11.42 -2.64 10.08
CA LEU A 290 10.89 -1.83 8.96
C LEU A 290 11.03 -2.55 7.61
N GLN A 291 12.16 -3.25 7.39
CA GLN A 291 12.36 -4.08 6.21
C GLN A 291 11.35 -5.25 6.15
N ALA A 292 11.10 -5.90 7.29
CA ALA A 292 10.10 -6.97 7.37
C ALA A 292 8.67 -6.43 7.13
N CYS A 293 8.34 -5.24 7.61
CA CYS A 293 7.04 -4.60 7.35
C CYS A 293 6.83 -4.33 5.85
N CYS A 294 7.88 -3.96 5.10
CA CYS A 294 7.78 -3.79 3.65
C CYS A 294 7.46 -5.07 2.87
N GLN A 295 7.71 -6.25 3.46
CA GLN A 295 7.48 -7.56 2.85
C GLN A 295 6.18 -8.22 3.34
N ALA A 296 5.58 -7.69 4.40
CA ALA A 296 4.39 -8.23 5.00
C ALA A 296 3.13 -7.90 4.17
N MET A 297 2.23 -8.86 4.06
CA MET A 297 0.92 -8.72 3.42
C MET A 297 -0.16 -9.01 4.48
N PRO A 298 -0.66 -7.98 5.19
CA PRO A 298 -1.58 -8.19 6.29
C PRO A 298 -2.92 -8.72 5.82
N THR A 299 -3.43 -9.75 6.52
CA THR A 299 -4.83 -10.17 6.39
C THR A 299 -5.67 -9.41 7.40
N VAL A 300 -6.63 -8.61 6.89
CA VAL A 300 -7.53 -7.83 7.73
C VAL A 300 -8.68 -8.74 8.17
N SER A 301 -8.77 -8.97 9.48
CA SER A 301 -9.88 -9.61 10.16
C SER A 301 -10.30 -8.71 11.32
N LEU A 302 -11.52 -8.86 11.84
CA LEU A 302 -11.98 -8.11 13.02
C LEU A 302 -11.02 -8.26 14.20
N PHE A 303 -10.40 -9.43 14.34
CA PHE A 303 -9.45 -9.74 15.41
C PHE A 303 -8.08 -9.08 15.19
N SER A 304 -7.56 -9.08 13.96
CA SER A 304 -6.27 -8.47 13.61
C SER A 304 -6.34 -6.94 13.51
N ALA A 305 -7.53 -6.36 13.32
CA ALA A 305 -7.69 -4.91 13.15
C ALA A 305 -7.21 -4.08 14.35
N TRP A 306 -7.54 -4.50 15.59
CA TRP A 306 -7.15 -3.78 16.80
C TRP A 306 -5.63 -3.59 16.95
N PRO A 307 -4.80 -4.65 16.94
CA PRO A 307 -3.35 -4.49 17.03
C PRO A 307 -2.76 -3.77 15.81
N LEU A 308 -3.35 -3.96 14.62
CA LEU A 308 -2.90 -3.27 13.40
C LEU A 308 -3.02 -1.75 13.50
N TRP A 309 -4.07 -1.17 14.10
CA TRP A 309 -4.15 0.30 14.28
C TRP A 309 -2.97 0.86 15.10
N HIS A 310 -2.55 0.15 16.14
CA HIS A 310 -1.46 0.59 17.01
C HIS A 310 -0.12 0.49 16.29
N GLU A 311 0.07 -0.58 15.52
CA GLU A 311 1.26 -0.78 14.69
C GLU A 311 1.32 0.26 13.55
N GLN A 312 0.21 0.55 12.88
CA GLN A 312 0.08 1.62 11.88
C GLN A 312 0.47 2.99 12.47
N HIS A 313 -0.01 3.27 13.68
CA HIS A 313 0.29 4.52 14.36
C HIS A 313 1.78 4.66 14.71
N LEU A 314 2.42 3.59 15.18
CA LEU A 314 3.87 3.58 15.42
C LEU A 314 4.65 3.84 14.12
N LEU A 315 4.32 3.13 13.04
CA LEU A 315 4.99 3.30 11.74
C LEU A 315 4.81 4.72 11.21
N TYR A 316 3.62 5.29 11.33
CA TYR A 316 3.37 6.69 11.00
C TYR A 316 4.29 7.63 11.80
N LEU A 317 4.35 7.49 13.13
CA LEU A 317 5.20 8.35 13.98
C LEU A 317 6.69 8.21 13.64
N LEU A 318 7.17 7.00 13.36
CA LEU A 318 8.54 6.74 12.92
C LEU A 318 8.87 7.43 11.60
N VAL A 319 7.97 7.36 10.62
CA VAL A 319 8.12 8.05 9.33
C VAL A 319 8.13 9.58 9.52
N LYS A 320 7.24 10.12 10.36
CA LYS A 320 7.21 11.57 10.66
C LYS A 320 8.49 12.02 11.36
N LEU A 321 8.97 11.25 12.34
CA LEU A 321 10.22 11.53 13.02
C LEU A 321 11.40 11.49 12.04
N ALA A 322 11.48 10.46 11.18
CA ALA A 322 12.52 10.36 10.15
C ALA A 322 12.53 11.59 9.24
N LEU A 323 11.36 12.02 8.74
CA LEU A 323 11.22 13.22 7.91
C LEU A 323 11.77 14.48 8.58
N ARG A 324 11.59 14.64 9.90
CA ARG A 324 12.15 15.78 10.65
C ARG A 324 13.67 15.72 10.77
N LEU A 325 14.25 14.52 10.80
CA LEU A 325 15.68 14.30 10.99
C LEU A 325 16.48 14.34 9.69
N VAL A 326 15.87 14.11 8.52
CA VAL A 326 16.53 14.22 7.20
C VAL A 326 17.39 15.48 7.04
N PRO A 327 16.89 16.72 7.30
CA PRO A 327 17.70 17.92 7.10
C PRO A 327 18.85 18.09 8.10
N VAL A 328 18.89 17.30 9.18
CA VAL A 328 19.85 17.48 10.29
C VAL A 328 20.86 16.32 10.41
N SER A 329 20.52 15.12 9.92
CA SER A 329 21.39 13.93 10.00
C SER A 329 21.57 13.25 8.64
N SER A 330 22.82 13.24 8.15
CA SER A 330 23.20 12.61 6.88
C SER A 330 23.02 11.08 6.89
N GLU A 331 23.15 10.45 8.07
CA GLU A 331 23.02 9.02 8.27
C GLU A 331 21.56 8.57 8.13
N VAL A 332 20.62 9.37 8.65
CA VAL A 332 19.17 9.13 8.47
C VAL A 332 18.77 9.39 7.02
N GLU A 333 19.33 10.41 6.37
CA GLU A 333 19.10 10.66 4.93
C GLU A 333 19.45 9.43 4.07
N LYS A 334 20.54 8.72 4.37
CA LYS A 334 20.91 7.47 3.64
C LYS A 334 19.85 6.37 3.74
N GLN A 335 19.07 6.34 4.83
CA GLN A 335 18.03 5.33 5.07
C GLN A 335 16.63 5.80 4.67
N ILE A 336 16.48 7.01 4.13
CA ILE A 336 15.16 7.61 3.90
C ILE A 336 14.33 6.85 2.86
N SER A 337 14.97 6.17 1.91
CA SER A 337 14.30 5.32 0.92
C SER A 337 13.53 4.17 1.57
N LEU A 338 14.04 3.62 2.69
CA LEU A 338 13.32 2.61 3.47
C LEU A 338 12.07 3.20 4.13
N TYR A 339 12.19 4.36 4.78
CA TYR A 339 11.04 5.02 5.42
C TYR A 339 9.98 5.45 4.41
N HIS A 340 10.39 5.95 3.24
CA HIS A 340 9.47 6.23 2.14
C HIS A 340 8.77 4.96 1.65
N ARG A 341 9.51 3.85 1.50
CA ARG A 341 8.93 2.55 1.12
C ARG A 341 7.93 2.05 2.16
N VAL A 342 8.24 2.13 3.45
CA VAL A 342 7.32 1.78 4.54
C VAL A 342 6.04 2.61 4.49
N ALA A 343 6.16 3.93 4.25
CA ALA A 343 4.99 4.79 4.10
C ALA A 343 4.13 4.36 2.89
N ALA A 344 4.76 4.12 1.74
CA ALA A 344 4.09 3.74 0.51
C ALA A 344 3.44 2.35 0.57
N THR A 345 4.08 1.38 1.23
CA THR A 345 3.47 0.07 1.49
C THR A 345 2.33 0.18 2.48
N MET A 346 2.37 1.11 3.44
CA MET A 346 1.35 1.28 4.48
C MET A 346 0.02 1.83 4.01
N VAL A 347 0.03 2.79 3.08
CA VAL A 347 -1.19 3.43 2.54
C VAL A 347 -2.34 2.44 2.21
N PRO A 348 -2.12 1.36 1.43
CA PRO A 348 -3.18 0.43 1.02
C PRO A 348 -3.77 -0.45 2.14
N TRP A 349 -3.18 -0.47 3.34
CA TRP A 349 -3.70 -1.26 4.46
C TRP A 349 -4.02 -0.42 5.71
N LEU A 350 -4.00 0.91 5.61
CA LEU A 350 -4.53 1.78 6.64
C LEU A 350 -6.02 1.48 6.87
N LEU A 351 -6.38 1.23 8.13
CA LEU A 351 -7.73 0.85 8.51
C LEU A 351 -8.60 2.10 8.76
N PRO A 352 -9.94 1.99 8.60
CA PRO A 352 -10.87 3.09 8.88
C PRO A 352 -10.62 3.71 10.26
N GLY A 353 -10.75 5.04 10.36
CA GLY A 353 -10.38 5.84 11.54
C GLY A 353 -8.96 6.42 11.49
N SER A 354 -8.17 6.06 10.47
CA SER A 354 -6.82 6.57 10.18
C SER A 354 -6.78 7.45 8.92
N GLU A 355 -7.91 8.01 8.46
CA GLU A 355 -8.02 8.77 7.20
C GLU A 355 -7.11 10.01 7.21
N TYR A 356 -6.99 10.68 8.35
CA TYR A 356 -6.04 11.76 8.54
C TYR A 356 -4.59 11.33 8.29
N LEU A 357 -4.18 10.14 8.77
CA LEU A 357 -2.83 9.62 8.56
C LEU A 357 -2.60 9.34 7.07
N ALA A 358 -3.58 8.75 6.37
CA ALA A 358 -3.50 8.51 4.94
C ALA A 358 -3.31 9.83 4.16
N ARG A 359 -4.13 10.85 4.47
CA ARG A 359 -4.03 12.16 3.84
C ARG A 359 -2.69 12.86 4.13
N ASP A 360 -2.23 12.83 5.38
CA ASP A 360 -0.97 13.47 5.78
C ASP A 360 0.23 12.79 5.11
N LEU A 361 0.26 11.46 5.03
CA LEU A 361 1.31 10.72 4.34
C LEU A 361 1.33 11.03 2.86
N LEU A 362 0.18 11.02 2.19
CA LEU A 362 0.09 11.40 0.77
C LEU A 362 0.53 12.85 0.56
N SER A 363 0.19 13.75 1.47
CA SER A 363 0.52 15.17 1.35
C SER A 363 2.01 15.49 1.61
N THR A 364 2.63 14.81 2.59
CA THR A 364 3.95 15.19 3.14
C THR A 364 5.07 14.20 2.83
N VAL A 365 4.76 12.93 2.55
CA VAL A 365 5.74 11.85 2.41
C VAL A 365 5.75 11.25 1.01
N ILE A 366 4.61 10.72 0.54
CA ILE A 366 4.55 9.86 -0.65
C ILE A 366 5.06 10.57 -1.91
N PHE A 367 4.59 11.79 -2.16
CA PHE A 367 4.99 12.58 -3.34
C PHE A 367 6.09 13.60 -3.04
N ASN A 368 6.87 13.40 -1.98
CA ASN A 368 7.94 14.30 -1.62
C ASN A 368 9.27 13.88 -2.29
N LEU A 369 9.77 14.72 -3.20
CA LEU A 369 11.03 14.47 -3.92
C LEU A 369 12.22 14.33 -2.97
N ASP A 370 12.19 14.98 -1.80
CA ASP A 370 13.29 14.92 -0.83
C ASP A 370 13.48 13.53 -0.22
N LEU A 371 12.45 12.69 -0.29
CA LEU A 371 12.45 11.32 0.21
C LEU A 371 12.72 10.29 -0.91
N ILE A 372 12.93 10.79 -2.14
CA ILE A 372 13.26 10.02 -3.33
C ILE A 372 14.68 10.43 -3.76
N THR A 373 15.67 9.94 -3.02
CA THR A 373 17.08 10.28 -3.22
C THR A 373 17.60 9.87 -4.60
N GLU A 374 16.98 8.84 -5.19
CA GLU A 374 17.25 8.38 -6.55
C GLU A 374 16.96 9.47 -7.61
N GLY A 375 16.03 10.39 -7.32
CA GLY A 375 15.67 11.48 -8.23
C GLY A 375 16.64 12.66 -8.27
N ARG A 376 17.64 12.73 -7.37
CA ARG A 376 18.51 13.92 -7.21
C ARG A 376 19.85 13.84 -7.95
N CYS A 377 20.44 12.66 -8.17
CA CYS A 377 21.82 12.51 -8.66
C CYS A 377 21.94 11.56 -9.87
N GLY A 378 21.57 12.02 -11.08
CA GLY A 378 21.73 11.24 -12.32
C GLY A 378 20.93 9.91 -12.38
N GLY A 379 20.11 9.64 -11.36
CA GLY A 379 19.35 8.39 -11.22
C GLY A 379 18.25 8.20 -12.27
N PRO A 380 17.55 9.24 -12.76
CA PRO A 380 16.67 9.11 -13.91
C PRO A 380 17.41 8.57 -15.13
N GLU A 381 18.56 9.13 -15.46
CA GLU A 381 19.39 8.73 -16.61
C GLU A 381 20.08 7.37 -16.38
N ALA A 382 20.32 6.99 -15.13
CA ALA A 382 20.80 5.65 -14.78
C ALA A 382 19.76 4.55 -15.09
N ALA A 383 18.47 4.88 -15.14
CA ALA A 383 17.44 3.94 -15.57
C ALA A 383 17.69 3.47 -17.01
N ASP A 384 18.11 4.37 -17.90
CA ASP A 384 18.45 4.04 -19.30
C ASP A 384 19.65 3.09 -19.37
N LEU A 385 20.66 3.28 -18.51
CA LEU A 385 21.83 2.39 -18.42
C LEU A 385 21.46 0.98 -17.92
N SER A 386 20.54 0.88 -16.96
CA SER A 386 20.06 -0.43 -16.47
C SER A 386 19.33 -1.24 -17.54
N GLU A 387 18.63 -0.56 -18.45
CA GLU A 387 17.93 -1.22 -19.56
C GLU A 387 18.85 -1.72 -20.65
N LEU A 388 19.98 -1.03 -20.90
CA LEU A 388 21.01 -1.49 -21.84
C LEU A 388 21.66 -2.80 -21.39
N GLN A 389 21.77 -3.04 -20.08
CA GLN A 389 22.32 -4.29 -19.52
C GLN A 389 21.34 -5.47 -19.61
N LEU A 390 20.03 -5.22 -19.70
CA LEU A 390 18.99 -6.26 -19.81
C LEU A 390 18.71 -6.69 -21.27
N GLN A 391 19.33 -6.05 -22.25
CA GLN A 391 19.03 -6.21 -23.69
C GLN A 391 19.77 -7.37 -24.39
N GLU A 392 20.37 -8.32 -23.67
CA GLU A 392 21.06 -9.47 -24.30
C GLU A 392 20.13 -10.42 -25.11
N GLY A 393 18.82 -10.15 -25.23
CA GLY A 393 17.87 -11.08 -25.87
C GLY A 393 16.69 -10.53 -26.69
N GLY A 394 16.59 -9.23 -27.01
CA GLY A 394 15.47 -8.78 -27.87
C GLY A 394 15.35 -7.27 -28.06
N SER A 395 15.25 -6.83 -29.31
CA SER A 395 15.24 -5.43 -29.76
C SER A 395 13.89 -4.74 -29.57
N PHE A 396 13.30 -4.79 -28.38
CA PHE A 396 12.14 -3.95 -28.07
C PHE A 396 12.57 -2.48 -28.17
N GLY A 397 11.87 -1.68 -28.98
CA GLY A 397 12.27 -0.31 -29.36
C GLY A 397 12.84 0.51 -28.20
N HIS A 398 13.98 1.17 -28.43
CA HIS A 398 14.68 1.94 -27.42
C HIS A 398 13.93 3.26 -27.13
N PHE A 399 13.11 3.26 -26.08
CA PHE A 399 12.52 4.48 -25.53
C PHE A 399 13.32 4.89 -24.29
N PRO A 400 13.93 6.09 -24.26
CA PRO A 400 14.64 6.55 -23.08
C PRO A 400 13.63 6.81 -21.95
N VAL A 401 13.75 6.02 -20.88
CA VAL A 401 12.93 6.10 -19.67
C VAL A 401 13.41 7.22 -18.76
N GLY A 402 14.69 7.59 -18.82
CA GLY A 402 15.28 8.64 -17.99
C GLY A 402 14.59 10.01 -18.12
N PRO A 403 14.33 10.53 -19.33
CA PRO A 403 13.54 11.75 -19.51
C PRO A 403 12.13 11.66 -18.91
N LEU A 404 11.43 10.53 -19.10
CA LEU A 404 10.10 10.31 -18.53
C LEU A 404 10.14 10.33 -17.00
N MET A 405 11.20 9.78 -16.41
CA MET A 405 11.41 9.79 -14.96
C MET A 405 11.73 11.18 -14.42
N ARG A 406 12.54 11.95 -15.15
CA ARG A 406 12.82 13.35 -14.80
C ARG A 406 11.56 14.20 -14.82
N ASP A 407 10.72 14.04 -15.85
CA ASP A 407 9.45 14.74 -15.97
C ASP A 407 8.46 14.32 -14.87
N ALA A 408 8.40 13.02 -14.54
CA ALA A 408 7.58 12.53 -13.43
C ALA A 408 8.00 13.13 -12.08
N CYS A 409 9.31 13.24 -11.82
CA CYS A 409 9.83 13.88 -10.62
C CYS A 409 9.47 15.36 -10.55
N ALA A 410 9.58 16.08 -11.67
CA ALA A 410 9.21 17.50 -11.74
C ALA A 410 7.71 17.73 -11.49
N GLN A 411 6.86 16.77 -11.87
CA GLN A 411 5.41 16.86 -11.69
C GLN A 411 4.90 16.31 -10.36
N LEU A 412 5.76 15.85 -9.43
CA LEU A 412 5.32 15.33 -8.12
C LEU A 412 4.33 16.24 -7.35
N PRO A 413 4.47 17.59 -7.33
CA PRO A 413 3.47 18.45 -6.70
C PRO A 413 2.09 18.40 -7.38
N SER A 414 2.06 18.27 -8.70
CA SER A 414 0.84 18.12 -9.51
C SER A 414 0.20 16.75 -9.31
N ILE A 415 1.03 15.70 -9.26
CA ILE A 415 0.63 14.33 -8.93
C ILE A 415 -0.01 14.30 -7.54
N ARG A 416 0.61 14.95 -6.55
CA ARG A 416 0.04 15.09 -5.20
C ARG A 416 -1.35 15.72 -5.23
N GLY A 417 -1.52 16.83 -5.94
CA GLY A 417 -2.83 17.49 -6.08
C GLY A 417 -3.88 16.58 -6.71
N CYS A 418 -3.49 15.79 -7.72
CA CYS A 418 -4.34 14.80 -8.37
C CYS A 418 -4.88 13.77 -7.37
N TYR A 419 -4.01 13.10 -6.61
CA TYR A 419 -4.42 12.06 -5.65
C TYR A 419 -5.20 12.64 -4.45
N LEU A 420 -4.83 13.82 -3.95
CA LEU A 420 -5.58 14.46 -2.87
C LEU A 420 -7.01 14.85 -3.30
N THR A 421 -7.23 15.14 -4.59
CA THR A 421 -8.58 15.39 -5.12
C THR A 421 -9.46 14.14 -5.04
N HIS A 422 -8.89 12.95 -5.25
CA HIS A 422 -9.62 11.69 -5.08
C HIS A 422 -10.00 11.40 -3.62
N LEU A 423 -9.30 12.01 -2.65
CA LEU A 423 -9.63 11.92 -1.22
C LEU A 423 -10.62 12.99 -0.75
N ALA A 424 -11.01 13.94 -1.60
CA ALA A 424 -11.86 15.05 -1.20
C ALA A 424 -13.24 14.62 -0.69
N SER A 425 -13.77 13.49 -1.19
CA SER A 425 -15.03 12.91 -0.70
C SER A 425 -14.96 12.43 0.75
N LEU A 426 -13.76 12.16 1.27
CA LEU A 426 -13.51 11.69 2.63
C LEU A 426 -13.24 12.84 3.62
N GLU A 427 -13.41 14.10 3.23
CA GLU A 427 -13.07 15.25 4.08
C GLU A 427 -13.72 15.19 5.49
N PRO A 428 -15.00 14.81 5.66
CA PRO A 428 -15.61 14.70 6.99
C PRO A 428 -14.95 13.63 7.87
N THR A 429 -14.58 12.47 7.31
CA THR A 429 -13.93 11.39 8.06
C THR A 429 -12.45 11.71 8.33
N ILE A 430 -11.80 12.45 7.43
CA ILE A 430 -10.47 13.02 7.64
C ILE A 430 -10.47 13.99 8.83
N LEU A 431 -11.41 14.93 8.90
CA LEU A 431 -11.51 15.86 10.03
C LEU A 431 -11.75 15.13 11.34
N TYR A 432 -12.67 14.15 11.33
CA TYR A 432 -12.97 13.33 12.49
C TYR A 432 -11.76 12.54 12.99
N SER A 433 -11.06 11.82 12.11
CA SER A 433 -9.86 11.06 12.45
C SER A 433 -8.68 11.96 12.86
N ARG A 434 -8.58 13.17 12.30
CA ARG A 434 -7.61 14.19 12.72
C ARG A 434 -7.84 14.60 14.17
N ASP A 435 -9.08 14.96 14.50
CA ASP A 435 -9.41 15.45 15.84
C ASP A 435 -9.20 14.34 16.89
N ARG A 436 -9.46 13.07 16.53
CA ARG A 436 -9.10 11.91 17.33
C ARG A 436 -7.58 11.74 17.50
N HIS A 437 -6.81 11.83 16.41
CA HIS A 437 -5.35 11.65 16.43
C HIS A 437 -4.63 12.75 17.22
N LEU A 438 -5.06 14.00 17.06
CA LEU A 438 -4.51 15.16 17.77
C LEU A 438 -5.08 15.32 19.19
N MET A 439 -5.92 14.38 19.64
CA MET A 439 -6.59 14.42 20.95
C MET A 439 -7.33 15.75 21.21
N ARG A 440 -8.01 16.26 20.18
CA ARG A 440 -8.87 17.46 20.26
C ARG A 440 -10.20 17.13 20.94
N THR A 441 -10.13 16.84 22.24
CA THR A 441 -11.23 16.24 23.02
C THR A 441 -12.61 16.92 22.86
N PRO A 442 -12.74 18.27 22.73
CA PRO A 442 -14.06 18.88 22.58
C PRO A 442 -14.74 18.59 21.23
N TRP A 443 -13.98 18.25 20.19
CA TRP A 443 -14.50 17.94 18.85
C TRP A 443 -14.73 16.44 18.63
N VAL A 444 -14.25 15.58 19.53
CA VAL A 444 -14.39 14.13 19.39
C VAL A 444 -15.83 13.69 19.69
N ARG A 445 -16.52 13.15 18.67
CA ARG A 445 -17.88 12.63 18.80
C ARG A 445 -17.93 11.22 19.39
N SER A 446 -16.94 10.38 19.09
CA SER A 446 -16.83 9.00 19.59
C SER A 446 -15.37 8.56 19.66
N TRP A 447 -15.00 7.83 20.71
CA TRP A 447 -13.74 7.08 20.79
C TRP A 447 -13.86 5.66 20.25
N MET A 448 -15.09 5.24 19.87
CA MET A 448 -15.30 3.94 19.27
C MET A 448 -14.59 3.87 17.92
N LEU A 449 -14.04 2.69 17.64
CA LEU A 449 -13.47 2.42 16.33
C LEU A 449 -14.58 2.24 15.29
N PRO A 450 -14.36 2.72 14.07
CA PRO A 450 -15.28 2.47 12.97
C PRO A 450 -15.30 0.98 12.62
N GLU A 451 -16.39 0.57 11.97
CA GLU A 451 -16.55 -0.77 11.44
C GLU A 451 -15.49 -1.08 10.37
N VAL A 452 -14.85 -2.24 10.48
CA VAL A 452 -13.77 -2.65 9.57
C VAL A 452 -14.36 -3.52 8.47
N GLN A 453 -14.65 -2.90 7.32
CA GLN A 453 -15.07 -3.62 6.10
C GLN A 453 -13.88 -3.88 5.15
N GLY A 454 -12.79 -3.13 5.32
CA GLY A 454 -11.59 -3.19 4.51
C GLY A 454 -10.67 -1.99 4.80
N PRO A 455 -9.54 -1.86 4.10
CA PRO A 455 -8.69 -0.67 4.20
C PRO A 455 -9.38 0.57 3.61
N ILE A 456 -8.90 1.76 4.00
CA ILE A 456 -9.43 3.06 3.52
C ILE A 456 -9.23 3.20 2.01
N LEU A 457 -8.09 2.75 1.51
CA LEU A 457 -7.72 2.79 0.10
C LEU A 457 -7.51 1.38 -0.43
N PRO A 458 -7.87 1.10 -1.69
CA PRO A 458 -7.66 -0.21 -2.27
C PRO A 458 -6.16 -0.47 -2.50
N SER A 459 -5.77 -1.74 -2.66
CA SER A 459 -4.37 -2.13 -2.88
C SER A 459 -3.79 -1.56 -4.18
N ASP A 460 -4.65 -1.32 -5.17
CA ASP A 460 -4.33 -0.69 -6.45
C ASP A 460 -4.61 0.82 -6.44
N TRP A 461 -4.54 1.48 -5.28
CA TRP A 461 -4.71 2.93 -5.16
C TRP A 461 -3.88 3.77 -6.17
N PRO A 462 -2.65 3.38 -6.60
CA PRO A 462 -1.90 4.12 -7.61
C PRO A 462 -2.54 4.12 -9.01
N PHE A 463 -3.54 3.25 -9.24
CA PHE A 463 -4.33 3.21 -10.47
C PHE A 463 -5.66 3.97 -10.32
N LEU A 464 -5.99 4.52 -9.15
CA LEU A 464 -7.28 5.18 -8.89
C LEU A 464 -7.69 6.22 -9.92
N PRO A 465 -6.80 7.12 -10.42
CA PRO A 465 -7.21 8.08 -11.43
C PRO A 465 -7.68 7.44 -12.74
N ILE A 466 -7.05 6.32 -13.14
CA ILE A 466 -7.42 5.55 -14.34
C ILE A 466 -8.72 4.79 -14.10
N ILE A 467 -8.84 4.12 -12.95
CA ILE A 467 -10.03 3.35 -12.57
C ILE A 467 -11.25 4.28 -12.46
N SER A 468 -11.11 5.40 -11.74
CA SER A 468 -12.17 6.40 -11.57
C SER A 468 -12.59 7.04 -12.89
N LEU A 469 -11.68 7.13 -13.87
CA LEU A 469 -12.04 7.59 -15.21
C LEU A 469 -12.88 6.54 -15.93
N TYR A 470 -12.43 5.28 -15.92
CA TYR A 470 -13.14 4.17 -16.54
C TYR A 470 -14.55 3.99 -15.96
N GLU A 471 -14.69 4.01 -14.64
CA GLU A 471 -15.99 3.89 -13.97
C GLU A 471 -16.94 5.04 -14.33
N ARG A 472 -16.43 6.28 -14.41
CA ARG A 472 -17.26 7.44 -14.81
C ARG A 472 -17.76 7.34 -16.25
N VAL A 473 -16.96 6.77 -17.15
CA VAL A 473 -17.33 6.56 -18.56
C VAL A 473 -18.28 5.36 -18.71
N GLY A 474 -18.18 4.35 -17.85
CA GLY A 474 -18.97 3.13 -17.92
C GLY A 474 -20.38 3.18 -17.30
N ILE A 475 -20.78 4.24 -16.60
CA ILE A 475 -22.11 4.34 -15.96
C ILE A 475 -23.20 4.61 -17.01
N PRO A 476 -24.14 3.67 -17.27
CA PRO A 476 -25.26 3.91 -18.17
C PRO A 476 -26.23 4.91 -17.52
N GLY A 477 -26.19 6.16 -17.99
CA GLY A 477 -26.91 7.30 -17.40
C GLY A 477 -26.02 8.52 -17.16
N GLY A 478 -24.69 8.33 -17.12
CA GLY A 478 -23.69 9.39 -17.14
C GLY A 478 -23.40 9.88 -18.56
N GLY A 479 -24.44 10.25 -19.30
CA GLY A 479 -24.35 10.74 -20.68
C GLY A 479 -24.11 9.65 -21.71
N ASP A 480 -25.17 9.33 -22.46
CA ASP A 480 -25.16 8.80 -23.83
C ASP A 480 -24.45 9.74 -24.84
N MET A 481 -23.62 10.66 -24.34
CA MET A 481 -22.68 11.42 -25.13
C MET A 481 -21.42 10.59 -25.15
N GLN A 482 -21.19 9.89 -26.26
CA GLN A 482 -19.83 9.64 -26.72
C GLN A 482 -19.09 10.98 -26.63
N VAL A 483 -18.35 11.20 -25.55
CA VAL A 483 -17.57 12.42 -25.39
C VAL A 483 -16.41 12.25 -26.37
N GLU A 484 -16.53 12.84 -27.56
CA GLU A 484 -15.53 12.74 -28.63
C GLU A 484 -14.12 13.16 -28.18
N ALA A 485 -14.00 13.98 -27.12
CA ALA A 485 -12.73 14.36 -26.52
C ALA A 485 -12.83 14.52 -24.98
N LEU A 486 -12.02 13.77 -24.24
CA LEU A 486 -11.94 13.89 -22.78
C LEU A 486 -11.50 15.30 -22.34
N PRO A 487 -12.01 15.82 -21.21
CA PRO A 487 -11.51 17.07 -20.64
C PRO A 487 -10.00 16.99 -20.38
N GLN A 488 -9.27 18.07 -20.69
CA GLN A 488 -7.81 18.12 -20.49
C GLN A 488 -7.39 17.82 -19.04
N ALA A 489 -8.24 18.14 -18.06
CA ALA A 489 -8.01 17.80 -16.66
C ALA A 489 -7.98 16.27 -16.42
N SER A 490 -8.87 15.51 -17.07
CA SER A 490 -8.89 14.03 -16.99
C SER A 490 -7.66 13.43 -17.65
N VAL A 491 -7.25 13.94 -18.82
CA VAL A 491 -6.02 13.50 -19.50
C VAL A 491 -4.79 13.74 -18.60
N LYS A 492 -4.66 14.94 -18.02
CA LYS A 492 -3.59 15.24 -17.05
C LYS A 492 -3.62 14.32 -15.84
N SER A 493 -4.80 14.01 -15.32
CA SER A 493 -4.98 13.07 -14.20
C SER A 493 -4.44 11.67 -14.53
N VAL A 494 -4.69 11.19 -15.75
CA VAL A 494 -4.16 9.91 -16.25
C VAL A 494 -2.64 9.97 -16.39
N VAL A 495 -2.10 11.04 -17.01
CA VAL A 495 -0.65 11.24 -17.14
C VAL A 495 0.04 11.22 -15.77
N HIS A 496 -0.51 11.94 -14.78
CA HIS A 496 0.02 11.94 -13.41
C HIS A 496 -0.02 10.55 -12.75
N SER A 497 -1.07 9.76 -13.00
CA SER A 497 -1.14 8.37 -12.52
C SER A 497 -0.06 7.50 -13.14
N LEU A 498 0.13 7.57 -14.46
CA LEU A 498 1.15 6.81 -15.18
C LEU A 498 2.58 7.22 -14.79
N GLN A 499 2.82 8.51 -14.58
CA GLN A 499 4.10 9.03 -14.07
C GLN A 499 4.40 8.47 -12.68
N TRP A 500 3.40 8.45 -11.80
CA TRP A 500 3.56 7.91 -10.45
C TRP A 500 3.81 6.40 -10.46
N LEU A 501 3.07 5.65 -11.28
CA LEU A 501 3.27 4.22 -11.48
C LEU A 501 4.69 3.92 -11.97
N LEU A 502 5.22 4.74 -12.89
CA LEU A 502 6.58 4.57 -13.39
C LEU A 502 7.61 4.75 -12.28
N ILE A 503 7.44 5.74 -11.38
CA ILE A 503 8.32 5.96 -10.22
C ILE A 503 8.28 4.74 -9.30
N LEU A 504 7.08 4.26 -8.97
CA LEU A 504 6.91 3.11 -8.09
C LEU A 504 7.56 1.84 -8.65
N GLU A 505 7.33 1.56 -9.94
CA GLU A 505 7.85 0.35 -10.59
C GLU A 505 9.37 0.34 -10.77
N ARG A 506 10.02 1.51 -10.75
CA ARG A 506 11.48 1.63 -10.97
C ARG A 506 12.28 1.81 -9.69
N TRP A 507 11.77 2.59 -8.74
CA TRP A 507 12.53 2.95 -7.53
C TRP A 507 11.96 2.36 -6.25
N ARG A 508 10.72 1.86 -6.26
CA ARG A 508 10.04 1.36 -5.05
C ARG A 508 9.51 -0.05 -5.25
N ASP A 509 10.44 -0.97 -5.53
CA ASP A 509 10.19 -2.41 -5.53
C ASP A 509 9.49 -2.86 -4.24
N GLY A 510 8.47 -3.69 -4.38
CA GLY A 510 7.66 -4.22 -3.28
C GLY A 510 6.38 -3.42 -2.99
N VAL A 511 6.32 -2.11 -3.29
CA VAL A 511 5.11 -1.31 -3.00
C VAL A 511 3.89 -1.83 -3.75
N LEU A 512 4.07 -2.20 -5.02
CA LEU A 512 3.02 -2.75 -5.88
C LEU A 512 2.94 -4.28 -5.84
N GLN A 513 3.53 -4.94 -4.84
CA GLN A 513 3.51 -6.41 -4.74
C GLN A 513 2.10 -6.96 -4.51
N ALA A 514 1.24 -6.18 -3.85
CA ALA A 514 -0.17 -6.53 -3.63
C ALA A 514 -1.01 -6.54 -4.92
N VAL A 515 -0.56 -5.86 -5.98
CA VAL A 515 -1.26 -5.78 -7.26
C VAL A 515 -0.64 -6.81 -8.21
N THR A 516 -1.38 -7.86 -8.54
CA THR A 516 -0.88 -8.92 -9.42
C THR A 516 -0.55 -8.38 -10.81
N PRO A 517 0.38 -9.00 -11.57
CA PRO A 517 0.68 -8.56 -12.94
C PRO A 517 -0.57 -8.54 -13.84
N ALA A 518 -1.51 -9.46 -13.64
CA ALA A 518 -2.77 -9.49 -14.37
C ALA A 518 -3.69 -8.32 -14.00
N ALA A 519 -3.77 -7.95 -12.72
CA ALA A 519 -4.47 -6.73 -12.29
C ALA A 519 -3.83 -5.48 -12.91
N LYS A 520 -2.49 -5.36 -12.91
CA LYS A 520 -1.79 -4.24 -13.56
C LYS A 520 -2.10 -4.15 -15.06
N LEU A 521 -2.06 -5.27 -15.77
CA LEU A 521 -2.44 -5.34 -17.18
C LEU A 521 -3.88 -4.89 -17.40
N ALA A 522 -4.81 -5.37 -16.57
CA ALA A 522 -6.22 -5.01 -16.64
C ALA A 522 -6.45 -3.51 -16.38
N ARG A 523 -5.82 -2.94 -15.35
CA ARG A 523 -5.92 -1.51 -15.05
C ARG A 523 -5.31 -0.63 -16.14
N LEU A 524 -4.20 -1.04 -16.76
CA LEU A 524 -3.64 -0.33 -17.91
C LEU A 524 -4.51 -0.48 -19.17
N SER A 525 -5.20 -1.61 -19.33
CA SER A 525 -6.13 -1.82 -20.46
C SER A 525 -7.29 -0.82 -20.44
N CYS A 526 -7.67 -0.31 -19.26
CA CYS A 526 -8.67 0.76 -19.14
C CYS A 526 -8.31 2.01 -19.94
N LEU A 527 -7.03 2.30 -20.21
CA LEU A 527 -6.60 3.46 -21.01
C LEU A 527 -7.19 3.43 -22.43
N PHE A 528 -7.35 2.25 -23.01
CA PHE A 528 -7.94 2.07 -24.34
C PHE A 528 -9.47 2.10 -24.30
N LEU A 529 -10.07 1.77 -23.15
CA LEU A 529 -11.52 1.67 -22.97
C LEU A 529 -12.17 2.97 -22.49
N CYS A 530 -11.39 3.94 -21.97
CA CYS A 530 -11.93 5.20 -21.45
C CYS A 530 -12.29 6.23 -22.53
N SER A 531 -11.60 6.22 -23.68
CA SER A 531 -11.85 7.16 -24.79
C SER A 531 -11.24 6.61 -26.09
N SER A 532 -11.69 7.13 -27.23
CA SER A 532 -11.18 6.79 -28.56
C SER A 532 -9.79 7.36 -28.88
N ASP A 533 -9.36 8.38 -28.15
CA ASP A 533 -8.16 9.18 -28.43
C ASP A 533 -7.13 9.21 -27.29
N LEU A 534 -7.49 8.79 -26.08
CA LEU A 534 -6.63 8.91 -24.89
C LEU A 534 -5.27 8.23 -25.06
N PHE A 535 -5.22 7.07 -25.72
CA PHE A 535 -3.98 6.33 -25.95
C PHE A 535 -3.10 6.97 -27.05
N LEU A 536 -3.65 7.86 -27.87
CA LEU A 536 -2.93 8.62 -28.91
C LEU A 536 -2.20 9.84 -28.33
N GLU A 537 -2.59 10.29 -27.13
CA GLU A 537 -1.90 11.36 -26.42
C GLU A 537 -0.44 10.96 -26.14
N ARG A 538 0.51 11.70 -26.73
CA ARG A 538 1.94 11.34 -26.69
C ARG A 538 2.47 11.03 -25.27
N PRO A 539 2.15 11.80 -24.23
CA PRO A 539 2.60 11.48 -22.87
C PRO A 539 2.03 10.16 -22.35
N VAL A 540 0.76 9.88 -22.65
CA VAL A 540 0.09 8.62 -22.26
C VAL A 540 0.74 7.45 -22.99
N GLN A 541 0.95 7.57 -24.30
CA GLN A 541 1.57 6.52 -25.12
C GLN A 541 2.98 6.18 -24.62
N GLN A 542 3.83 7.17 -24.40
CA GLN A 542 5.22 6.98 -23.95
C GLN A 542 5.31 6.32 -22.57
N LEU A 543 4.51 6.78 -21.60
CA LEU A 543 4.48 6.20 -20.26
C LEU A 543 3.92 4.78 -20.25
N THR A 544 2.90 4.51 -21.07
CA THR A 544 2.28 3.19 -21.17
C THR A 544 3.24 2.19 -21.81
N TRP A 545 4.02 2.58 -22.83
CA TRP A 545 5.10 1.75 -23.36
C TRP A 545 6.12 1.37 -22.27
N ALA A 546 6.56 2.35 -21.47
CA ALA A 546 7.52 2.12 -20.40
C ALA A 546 7.00 1.16 -19.32
N LEU A 547 5.71 1.28 -18.97
CA LEU A 547 5.04 0.39 -18.01
C LEU A 547 4.79 -1.01 -18.58
N LEU A 548 4.36 -1.12 -19.84
CA LEU A 548 4.20 -2.40 -20.54
C LEU A 548 5.52 -3.18 -20.56
N ARG A 549 6.63 -2.50 -20.87
CA ARG A 549 7.96 -3.12 -20.86
C ARG A 549 8.33 -3.67 -19.48
N SER A 550 7.98 -2.95 -18.42
CA SER A 550 8.18 -3.40 -17.04
C SER A 550 7.36 -4.66 -16.71
N LEU A 551 6.16 -4.81 -17.28
CA LEU A 551 5.34 -6.02 -17.13
C LEU A 551 5.90 -7.22 -17.91
N CYS A 552 6.56 -6.96 -19.05
CA CYS A 552 7.09 -8.00 -19.93
C CYS A 552 8.50 -8.49 -19.56
N VAL A 553 9.08 -8.02 -18.45
CA VAL A 553 10.32 -8.59 -17.88
C VAL A 553 10.10 -10.07 -17.55
N PRO A 554 11.02 -10.99 -17.92
CA PRO A 554 10.78 -12.45 -17.85
C PRO A 554 10.21 -12.96 -16.52
N ALA A 555 10.71 -12.47 -15.37
CA ALA A 555 10.21 -12.87 -14.06
C ALA A 555 8.75 -12.44 -13.79
N ARG A 556 8.37 -11.23 -14.20
CA ARG A 556 7.02 -10.68 -14.02
C ARG A 556 6.04 -11.27 -15.03
N LEU A 557 6.50 -11.47 -16.26
CA LEU A 557 5.77 -12.15 -17.31
C LEU A 557 5.50 -13.61 -16.92
N ALA A 558 6.46 -14.32 -16.33
CA ALA A 558 6.25 -15.67 -15.80
C ALA A 558 5.12 -15.70 -14.74
N ALA A 559 5.02 -14.67 -13.89
CA ALA A 559 3.98 -14.53 -12.87
C ALA A 559 2.62 -14.01 -13.37
N LEU A 560 2.47 -13.67 -14.67
CA LEU A 560 1.22 -13.16 -15.23
C LEU A 560 0.17 -14.27 -15.37
N ASP A 561 -0.84 -14.30 -14.49
CA ASP A 561 -1.93 -15.28 -14.58
C ASP A 561 -3.28 -14.61 -14.87
N LEU A 562 -3.83 -14.87 -16.06
CA LEU A 562 -5.10 -14.32 -16.52
C LEU A 562 -6.32 -15.16 -16.09
N GLY A 563 -6.11 -16.32 -15.47
CA GLY A 563 -7.17 -17.20 -14.98
C GLY A 563 -7.65 -16.88 -13.56
N VAL A 564 -6.93 -16.02 -12.84
CA VAL A 564 -7.27 -15.63 -11.46
C VAL A 564 -8.36 -14.55 -11.46
N PRO A 565 -9.37 -14.62 -10.57
CA PRO A 565 -10.36 -13.56 -10.44
C PRO A 565 -9.70 -12.24 -10.02
N LEU A 566 -10.00 -11.18 -10.77
CA LEU A 566 -9.46 -9.84 -10.54
C LEU A 566 -10.49 -8.97 -9.83
N PRO A 567 -10.14 -8.26 -8.74
CA PRO A 567 -11.07 -7.36 -8.05
C PRO A 567 -11.67 -6.31 -8.98
N GLY A 568 -13.00 -6.19 -8.99
CA GLY A 568 -13.72 -5.23 -9.82
C GLY A 568 -13.94 -5.66 -11.28
N LEU A 569 -13.58 -6.90 -11.66
CA LEU A 569 -13.88 -7.48 -12.98
C LEU A 569 -14.61 -8.82 -12.83
N ALA A 570 -15.57 -9.09 -13.72
CA ALA A 570 -16.27 -10.37 -13.75
C ALA A 570 -15.33 -11.51 -14.22
N SER A 571 -14.62 -11.28 -15.33
CA SER A 571 -13.55 -12.14 -15.80
C SER A 571 -12.57 -11.35 -16.67
N PHE A 572 -11.34 -11.86 -16.82
CA PHE A 572 -10.40 -11.27 -17.79
C PHE A 572 -10.91 -11.43 -19.24
N HIS A 573 -11.69 -12.48 -19.52
CA HIS A 573 -12.25 -12.73 -20.85
C HIS A 573 -13.23 -11.61 -21.27
N ASP A 574 -14.10 -11.16 -20.37
CA ASP A 574 -15.05 -10.07 -20.65
C ASP A 574 -14.33 -8.74 -20.92
N LEU A 575 -13.25 -8.48 -20.16
CA LEU A 575 -12.37 -7.33 -20.41
C LEU A 575 -11.72 -7.45 -21.79
N TYR A 576 -11.22 -8.64 -22.14
CA TYR A 576 -10.57 -8.87 -23.43
C TYR A 576 -11.54 -8.72 -24.61
N ALA A 577 -12.78 -9.22 -24.50
CA ALA A 577 -13.80 -9.03 -25.52
C ALA A 577 -14.13 -7.54 -25.73
N SER A 578 -14.21 -6.77 -24.63
CA SER A 578 -14.37 -5.31 -24.68
C SER A 578 -13.18 -4.64 -25.36
N LEU A 579 -11.97 -5.11 -25.08
CA LEU A 579 -10.73 -4.61 -25.69
C LEU A 579 -10.68 -4.89 -27.20
N LEU A 580 -11.08 -6.08 -27.64
CA LEU A 580 -11.17 -6.44 -29.07
C LEU A 580 -12.19 -5.57 -29.81
N SER A 581 -13.38 -5.39 -29.22
CA SER A 581 -14.42 -4.53 -29.79
C SER A 581 -13.96 -3.09 -29.92
N GLN A 582 -13.27 -2.56 -28.91
CA GLN A 582 -12.72 -1.22 -28.94
C GLN A 582 -11.57 -1.08 -29.95
N PHE A 583 -10.72 -2.11 -30.09
CA PHE A 583 -9.67 -2.12 -31.10
C PHE A 583 -10.26 -2.09 -32.52
N GLU A 584 -11.36 -2.79 -32.75
CA GLU A 584 -12.08 -2.78 -34.03
C GLU A 584 -12.61 -1.39 -34.39
N ALA A 585 -13.15 -0.70 -33.38
CA ALA A 585 -13.77 0.59 -33.57
C ALA A 585 -12.75 1.72 -33.79
N VAL A 586 -11.67 1.77 -33.01
CA VAL A 586 -10.85 2.99 -32.86
C VAL A 586 -9.34 2.75 -32.76
N SER A 587 -8.82 1.56 -33.10
CA SER A 587 -7.37 1.29 -32.93
C SER A 587 -6.45 2.13 -33.80
N PHE A 588 -6.91 2.53 -35.00
CA PHE A 588 -6.08 3.13 -36.05
C PHE A 588 -4.81 2.32 -36.40
N GLY A 589 -4.78 1.02 -36.07
CA GLY A 589 -3.59 0.18 -36.20
C GLY A 589 -2.44 0.56 -35.26
N ASP A 590 -2.71 1.25 -34.15
CA ASP A 590 -1.70 1.67 -33.18
C ASP A 590 -0.94 0.47 -32.59
N HIS A 591 0.39 0.57 -32.60
CA HIS A 591 1.26 -0.53 -32.19
C HIS A 591 1.20 -0.83 -30.70
N LEU A 592 1.00 0.18 -29.84
CA LEU A 592 0.87 -0.03 -28.41
C LEU A 592 -0.41 -0.80 -28.11
N PHE A 593 -1.51 -0.41 -28.73
CA PHE A 593 -2.78 -1.12 -28.60
C PHE A 593 -2.67 -2.55 -29.16
N CYS A 594 -1.97 -2.74 -30.30
CA CYS A 594 -1.67 -4.09 -30.81
C CYS A 594 -0.95 -4.96 -29.77
N CYS A 595 0.04 -4.41 -29.05
CA CYS A 595 0.75 -5.16 -28.01
C CYS A 595 -0.20 -5.64 -26.89
N PHE A 596 -1.15 -4.81 -26.45
CA PHE A 596 -2.14 -5.18 -25.44
C PHE A 596 -3.14 -6.24 -25.94
N VAL A 597 -3.48 -6.23 -27.23
CA VAL A 597 -4.32 -7.27 -27.86
C VAL A 597 -3.56 -8.58 -28.02
N LEU A 598 -2.27 -8.53 -28.37
CA LEU A 598 -1.44 -9.71 -28.61
C LEU A 598 -0.97 -10.38 -27.32
N LEU A 599 -0.64 -9.63 -26.27
CA LEU A 599 -0.07 -10.18 -25.03
C LEU A 599 -0.87 -11.36 -24.43
N PRO A 600 -2.23 -11.33 -24.38
CA PRO A 600 -3.04 -12.44 -23.85
C PRO A 600 -3.13 -13.67 -24.75
N LEU A 601 -2.59 -13.64 -25.97
CA LEU A 601 -2.71 -14.73 -26.96
C LEU A 601 -1.60 -15.79 -26.87
N GLN A 602 -0.69 -15.67 -25.90
CA GLN A 602 0.35 -16.68 -25.65
C GLN A 602 -0.27 -18.05 -25.35
N GLN A 603 0.46 -19.13 -25.66
CA GLN A 603 -0.03 -20.50 -25.55
C GLN A 603 -0.39 -20.91 -24.12
N ARG A 604 0.28 -20.33 -23.13
CA ARG A 604 0.02 -20.56 -21.69
C ARG A 604 -1.39 -20.12 -21.23
N PHE A 605 -2.06 -19.25 -21.98
CA PHE A 605 -3.36 -18.70 -21.59
C PHE A 605 -4.51 -19.44 -22.26
N SER A 606 -5.72 -19.21 -21.73
CA SER A 606 -6.94 -19.87 -22.20
C SER A 606 -7.13 -19.73 -23.71
N VAL A 607 -7.43 -20.85 -24.36
CA VAL A 607 -7.73 -20.90 -25.80
C VAL A 607 -8.93 -20.05 -26.19
N SER A 608 -9.84 -19.77 -25.24
CA SER A 608 -10.99 -18.90 -25.44
C SER A 608 -10.60 -17.50 -25.95
N LEU A 609 -9.49 -16.93 -25.48
CA LEU A 609 -9.01 -15.62 -25.92
C LEU A 609 -8.60 -15.63 -27.40
N ARG A 610 -7.90 -16.71 -27.82
CA ARG A 610 -7.54 -16.91 -29.23
C ARG A 610 -8.76 -17.18 -30.10
N LEU A 611 -9.72 -17.96 -29.60
CA LEU A 611 -10.98 -18.22 -30.30
C LEU A 611 -11.83 -16.95 -30.47
N ALA A 612 -11.86 -16.05 -29.49
CA ALA A 612 -12.57 -14.77 -29.61
C ALA A 612 -12.01 -13.94 -30.77
N LEU A 613 -10.68 -13.83 -30.88
CA LEU A 613 -10.04 -13.07 -31.96
C LEU A 613 -10.23 -13.73 -33.35
N PHE A 614 -9.96 -15.03 -33.47
CA PHE A 614 -10.02 -15.74 -34.76
C PHE A 614 -11.42 -16.20 -35.16
N GLY A 615 -12.38 -16.19 -34.24
CA GLY A 615 -13.76 -16.60 -34.47
C GLY A 615 -14.70 -15.41 -34.66
N GLU A 616 -14.69 -14.47 -33.71
CA GLU A 616 -15.67 -13.38 -33.65
C GLU A 616 -15.13 -12.09 -34.29
N HIS A 617 -13.83 -11.79 -34.09
CA HIS A 617 -13.22 -10.53 -34.49
C HIS A 617 -12.16 -10.66 -35.61
N VAL A 618 -12.43 -11.49 -36.62
CA VAL A 618 -11.50 -11.75 -37.74
C VAL A 618 -11.11 -10.47 -38.50
N GLY A 619 -11.99 -9.46 -38.53
CA GLY A 619 -11.73 -8.16 -39.14
C GLY A 619 -10.49 -7.45 -38.58
N LEU A 620 -10.15 -7.70 -37.32
CA LEU A 620 -9.01 -7.08 -36.64
C LEU A 620 -7.66 -7.46 -37.22
N LEU A 621 -7.57 -8.64 -37.86
CA LEU A 621 -6.33 -9.13 -38.45
C LEU A 621 -5.75 -8.18 -39.51
N ARG A 622 -6.58 -7.33 -40.12
CA ARG A 622 -6.13 -6.32 -41.08
C ARG A 622 -5.41 -5.14 -40.42
N SER A 623 -5.76 -4.83 -39.17
CA SER A 623 -5.27 -3.68 -38.40
C SER A 623 -4.18 -4.05 -37.37
N LEU A 624 -3.92 -5.34 -37.14
CA LEU A 624 -2.91 -5.84 -36.19
C LEU A 624 -1.49 -5.85 -36.80
N GLY A 625 -1.05 -4.70 -37.30
CA GLY A 625 0.19 -4.51 -38.05
C GLY A 625 1.49 -4.41 -37.23
N LEU A 626 1.54 -4.98 -36.02
CA LEU A 626 2.71 -4.87 -35.15
C LEU A 626 3.94 -5.55 -35.80
N PRO A 627 5.06 -4.83 -36.04
CA PRO A 627 6.30 -5.45 -36.53
C PRO A 627 6.85 -6.47 -35.53
N LEU A 628 7.44 -7.56 -36.03
CA LEU A 628 8.03 -8.61 -35.20
C LEU A 628 9.07 -8.07 -34.21
N GLN A 629 9.87 -7.08 -34.61
CA GLN A 629 10.90 -6.47 -33.76
C GLN A 629 10.30 -5.69 -32.58
N GLN A 630 9.05 -5.25 -32.67
CA GLN A 630 8.35 -4.50 -31.62
C GLN A 630 7.52 -5.40 -30.69
N LEU A 631 7.58 -6.73 -30.87
CA LEU A 631 6.86 -7.67 -30.02
C LEU A 631 7.44 -7.66 -28.59
N PRO A 632 6.63 -7.42 -27.54
CA PRO A 632 7.11 -7.33 -26.16
C PRO A 632 7.53 -8.67 -25.55
N VAL A 633 7.15 -9.77 -26.19
CA VAL A 633 7.30 -11.13 -25.66
C VAL A 633 7.96 -11.99 -26.73
N PRO A 634 8.84 -12.94 -26.38
CA PRO A 634 9.45 -13.85 -27.35
C PRO A 634 8.39 -14.61 -28.15
N LEU A 635 8.60 -14.74 -29.47
CA LEU A 635 7.66 -15.36 -30.41
C LEU A 635 7.38 -16.83 -30.05
N GLU A 636 8.32 -17.48 -29.37
CA GLU A 636 8.23 -18.83 -28.85
C GLU A 636 7.06 -19.01 -27.88
N GLN A 637 6.71 -17.97 -27.10
CA GLN A 637 5.58 -18.04 -26.15
C GLN A 637 4.22 -18.10 -26.84
N PHE A 638 4.15 -17.75 -28.13
CA PHE A 638 2.95 -17.86 -28.96
C PHE A 638 2.91 -19.15 -29.78
N THR A 639 4.05 -19.78 -30.02
CA THR A 639 4.20 -20.93 -30.91
C THR A 639 4.45 -22.25 -30.19
N TYR A 640 4.84 -22.20 -28.90
CA TYR A 640 5.08 -23.37 -28.07
C TYR A 640 4.31 -23.31 -26.73
N PRO A 641 3.69 -24.41 -26.27
CA PRO A 641 3.53 -25.70 -26.97
C PRO A 641 2.67 -25.57 -28.25
N PRO A 642 2.71 -26.57 -29.15
CA PRO A 642 1.83 -26.61 -30.32
C PRO A 642 0.35 -26.55 -29.94
N GLU A 643 -0.47 -25.98 -30.80
CA GLU A 643 -1.92 -25.84 -30.58
C GLU A 643 -2.65 -27.19 -30.61
N ASP A 644 -3.43 -27.45 -29.56
CA ASP A 644 -4.20 -28.69 -29.41
C ASP A 644 -5.68 -28.53 -29.83
N SER A 645 -6.19 -27.28 -29.90
CA SER A 645 -7.59 -27.02 -30.24
C SER A 645 -7.86 -27.16 -31.74
N LEU A 646 -8.56 -28.23 -32.11
CA LEU A 646 -8.95 -28.49 -33.51
C LEU A 646 -9.80 -27.34 -34.10
N THR A 647 -10.66 -26.72 -33.30
CA THR A 647 -11.48 -25.57 -33.74
C THR A 647 -10.61 -24.39 -34.15
N LEU A 648 -9.60 -24.07 -33.33
CA LEU A 648 -8.70 -22.95 -33.60
C LEU A 648 -7.76 -23.25 -34.78
N LEU A 649 -7.26 -24.48 -34.91
CA LEU A 649 -6.49 -24.90 -36.09
C LEU A 649 -7.31 -24.79 -37.39
N ARG A 650 -8.61 -25.15 -37.36
CA ARG A 650 -9.51 -24.94 -38.51
C ARG A 650 -9.65 -23.46 -38.84
N LEU A 651 -9.76 -22.59 -37.84
CA LEU A 651 -9.82 -21.14 -38.04
C LEU A 651 -8.51 -20.57 -38.60
N TYR A 652 -7.34 -20.95 -38.07
CA TYR A 652 -6.03 -20.56 -38.61
C TYR A 652 -5.90 -20.92 -40.09
N PHE A 653 -6.27 -22.16 -40.45
CA PHE A 653 -6.23 -22.59 -41.85
C PHE A 653 -7.20 -21.77 -42.71
N GLN A 654 -8.43 -21.56 -42.23
CA GLN A 654 -9.43 -20.78 -42.94
C GLN A 654 -8.99 -19.34 -43.19
N VAL A 655 -8.48 -18.62 -42.19
CA VAL A 655 -8.09 -17.20 -42.35
C VAL A 655 -6.88 -17.03 -43.26
N LEU A 656 -5.96 -18.00 -43.31
CA LEU A 656 -4.84 -17.99 -44.26
C LEU A 656 -5.30 -18.24 -45.69
N VAL A 657 -6.11 -19.29 -45.92
CA VAL A 657 -6.58 -19.65 -47.28
C VAL A 657 -7.54 -18.63 -47.86
N THR A 658 -8.38 -18.00 -47.03
CA THR A 658 -9.26 -16.90 -47.46
C THR A 658 -8.51 -15.57 -47.66
N GLY A 659 -7.23 -15.51 -47.28
CA GLY A 659 -6.41 -14.30 -47.37
C GLY A 659 -6.83 -13.20 -46.40
N ALA A 660 -7.60 -13.53 -45.35
CA ALA A 660 -7.92 -12.63 -44.25
C ALA A 660 -6.70 -12.36 -43.37
N LEU A 661 -5.84 -13.37 -43.18
CA LEU A 661 -4.55 -13.26 -42.51
C LEU A 661 -3.41 -13.21 -43.53
N ARG A 662 -2.65 -12.11 -43.55
CA ARG A 662 -1.51 -11.92 -44.46
C ARG A 662 -0.30 -11.42 -43.69
N CYS A 663 0.90 -11.85 -44.09
CA CYS A 663 2.15 -11.38 -43.49
C CYS A 663 2.30 -9.85 -43.52
N ALA A 664 1.81 -9.19 -44.58
CA ALA A 664 1.90 -7.73 -44.72
C ALA A 664 0.97 -6.95 -43.76
N TRP A 665 -0.06 -7.59 -43.19
CA TRP A 665 -1.05 -6.93 -42.34
C TRP A 665 -0.96 -7.36 -40.88
N CYS A 666 -0.62 -8.61 -40.61
CA CYS A 666 -0.44 -9.12 -39.25
C CYS A 666 0.71 -10.12 -39.22
N PRO A 667 1.97 -9.64 -39.26
CA PRO A 667 3.13 -10.52 -39.38
C PRO A 667 3.27 -11.45 -38.17
N VAL A 668 2.99 -10.97 -36.95
CA VAL A 668 3.08 -11.80 -35.73
C VAL A 668 2.14 -13.00 -35.81
N LEU A 669 0.82 -12.77 -35.98
CA LEU A 669 -0.15 -13.86 -36.00
C LEU A 669 -0.04 -14.72 -37.26
N TYR A 670 0.49 -14.18 -38.37
CA TYR A 670 0.82 -14.96 -39.56
C TYR A 670 1.86 -16.06 -39.24
N VAL A 671 2.97 -15.70 -38.59
CA VAL A 671 3.97 -16.70 -38.18
C VAL A 671 3.40 -17.69 -37.16
N VAL A 672 2.60 -17.21 -36.21
CA VAL A 672 1.96 -18.07 -35.18
C VAL A 672 1.04 -19.10 -35.82
N ALA A 673 0.16 -18.69 -36.72
CA ALA A 673 -0.76 -19.59 -37.42
C ALA A 673 0.01 -20.62 -38.27
N LEU A 674 1.06 -20.20 -39.00
CA LEU A 674 1.91 -21.10 -39.78
C LEU A 674 2.62 -22.13 -38.91
N ALA A 675 3.20 -21.71 -37.79
CA ALA A 675 3.92 -22.60 -36.88
C ALA A 675 3.00 -23.71 -36.35
N HIS A 676 1.80 -23.34 -35.89
CA HIS A 676 0.81 -24.29 -35.35
C HIS A 676 0.27 -25.22 -36.42
N LEU A 677 -0.06 -24.72 -37.61
CA LEU A 677 -0.53 -25.55 -38.71
C LEU A 677 0.55 -26.50 -39.22
N ASN A 678 1.79 -26.04 -39.35
CA ASN A 678 2.91 -26.88 -39.77
C ASN A 678 3.15 -28.01 -38.76
N ALA A 679 3.19 -27.67 -37.46
CA ALA A 679 3.32 -28.66 -36.39
C ALA A 679 2.15 -29.66 -36.40
N PHE A 680 0.91 -29.18 -36.56
CA PHE A 680 -0.28 -30.04 -36.58
C PHE A 680 -0.31 -30.98 -37.79
N ILE A 681 -0.09 -30.45 -38.99
CA ILE A 681 -0.15 -31.19 -40.25
C ILE A 681 0.94 -32.27 -40.32
N PHE A 682 2.13 -31.99 -39.79
CA PHE A 682 3.27 -32.91 -39.79
C PHE A 682 3.48 -33.69 -38.48
N SER A 683 2.64 -33.51 -37.45
CA SER A 683 2.68 -34.29 -36.20
C SER A 683 2.39 -35.78 -36.43
N GLN A 684 3.24 -36.66 -35.90
CA GLN A 684 3.09 -38.12 -35.99
C GLN A 684 2.34 -38.72 -34.81
N ASP A 685 1.72 -37.88 -33.97
CA ASP A 685 1.05 -38.34 -32.76
C ASP A 685 -0.23 -39.12 -33.07
N VAL A 686 -0.47 -40.17 -32.28
CA VAL A 686 -1.67 -40.99 -32.35
C VAL A 686 -2.83 -40.19 -31.75
N VAL A 687 -3.75 -39.75 -32.61
CA VAL A 687 -4.88 -38.90 -32.25
C VAL A 687 -6.21 -39.54 -32.65
N SER A 688 -7.33 -38.95 -32.22
CA SER A 688 -8.66 -39.43 -32.60
C SER A 688 -8.87 -39.40 -34.13
N GLN A 689 -9.78 -40.22 -34.63
CA GLN A 689 -10.09 -40.30 -36.06
C GLN A 689 -10.50 -38.95 -36.67
N GLU A 690 -11.24 -38.13 -35.92
CA GLU A 690 -11.65 -36.80 -36.38
C GLU A 690 -10.44 -35.87 -36.58
N VAL A 691 -9.50 -35.86 -35.63
CA VAL A 691 -8.31 -35.01 -35.68
C VAL A 691 -7.40 -35.47 -36.82
N ASP A 692 -7.21 -36.79 -36.99
CA ASP A 692 -6.38 -37.31 -38.09
C ASP A 692 -7.02 -37.05 -39.47
N ALA A 693 -8.34 -37.18 -39.59
CA ALA A 693 -9.06 -36.83 -40.81
C ALA A 693 -8.91 -35.35 -41.15
N ALA A 694 -9.03 -34.46 -40.15
CA ALA A 694 -8.82 -33.03 -40.33
C ALA A 694 -7.36 -32.71 -40.74
N ARG A 695 -6.38 -33.38 -40.12
CA ARG A 695 -4.95 -33.25 -40.43
C ARG A 695 -4.65 -33.62 -41.88
N ARG A 696 -5.14 -34.78 -42.35
CA ARG A 696 -5.00 -35.21 -43.76
C ARG A 696 -5.73 -34.27 -44.71
N SER A 697 -6.94 -33.82 -44.34
CA SER A 697 -7.73 -32.88 -45.14
C SER A 697 -6.99 -31.56 -45.35
N MET A 698 -6.42 -30.98 -44.29
CA MET A 698 -5.64 -29.74 -44.37
C MET A 698 -4.38 -29.93 -45.22
N LEU A 699 -3.61 -31.00 -45.01
CA LEU A 699 -2.41 -31.28 -45.84
C LEU A 699 -2.74 -31.39 -47.33
N ARG A 700 -3.81 -32.13 -47.66
CA ARG A 700 -4.27 -32.27 -49.05
C ARG A 700 -4.69 -30.92 -49.63
N LYS A 701 -5.44 -30.11 -48.87
CA LYS A 701 -5.85 -28.78 -49.31
C LYS A 701 -4.66 -27.84 -49.51
N THR A 702 -3.65 -27.89 -48.63
CA THR A 702 -2.41 -27.12 -48.76
C THR A 702 -1.70 -27.43 -50.07
N TYR A 703 -1.63 -28.70 -50.48
CA TYR A 703 -0.98 -29.10 -51.73
C TYR A 703 -1.65 -28.50 -52.98
N TYR A 704 -2.98 -28.40 -52.98
CA TYR A 704 -3.78 -27.85 -54.08
C TYR A 704 -4.07 -26.34 -53.95
N LEU A 705 -3.37 -25.62 -53.06
CA LEU A 705 -3.50 -24.16 -52.98
C LEU A 705 -3.00 -23.50 -54.28
N THR A 706 -3.76 -22.54 -54.78
CA THR A 706 -3.39 -21.73 -55.95
C THR A 706 -2.37 -20.63 -55.62
N ASP A 707 -2.27 -20.26 -54.33
CA ASP A 707 -1.26 -19.32 -53.83
C ASP A 707 0.03 -20.09 -53.53
N GLU A 708 0.95 -20.09 -54.49
CA GLU A 708 2.23 -20.79 -54.37
C GLU A 708 3.08 -20.26 -53.20
N VAL A 709 2.99 -18.97 -52.88
CA VAL A 709 3.76 -18.38 -51.76
C VAL A 709 3.25 -18.93 -50.43
N LEU A 710 1.93 -18.92 -50.21
CA LEU A 710 1.35 -19.49 -48.98
C LEU A 710 1.59 -21.00 -48.87
N LYS A 711 1.51 -21.71 -49.99
CA LYS A 711 1.80 -23.15 -50.07
C LYS A 711 3.23 -23.45 -49.64
N ASP A 712 4.21 -22.71 -50.17
CA ASP A 712 5.62 -22.84 -49.80
C ASP A 712 5.83 -22.53 -48.32
N HIS A 713 5.23 -21.45 -47.82
CA HIS A 713 5.31 -21.10 -46.40
C HIS A 713 4.75 -22.20 -45.49
N LEU A 714 3.62 -22.83 -45.83
CA LEU A 714 3.02 -23.90 -45.01
C LEU A 714 3.82 -25.21 -45.05
N LEU A 715 4.37 -25.58 -46.21
CA LEU A 715 5.09 -26.85 -46.40
C LEU A 715 6.53 -26.77 -45.89
N LEU A 716 7.22 -25.67 -46.20
CA LEU A 716 8.65 -25.49 -45.95
C LEU A 716 8.97 -24.79 -44.62
N PHE A 717 7.97 -24.40 -43.82
CA PHE A 717 8.20 -23.84 -42.48
C PHE A 717 9.10 -24.74 -41.63
N LYS A 718 10.15 -24.16 -41.04
CA LYS A 718 11.11 -24.84 -40.16
C LYS A 718 10.93 -24.44 -38.70
N VAL A 719 11.23 -23.19 -38.38
CA VAL A 719 11.22 -22.68 -36.99
C VAL A 719 10.96 -21.17 -37.00
N PRO A 720 10.23 -20.62 -36.02
CA PRO A 720 10.16 -19.18 -35.82
C PRO A 720 11.57 -18.59 -35.61
N HIS A 721 11.88 -17.47 -36.27
CA HIS A 721 13.15 -16.76 -36.14
C HIS A 721 12.96 -15.26 -36.32
N LEU A 722 13.03 -14.50 -35.21
CA LEU A 722 12.68 -13.08 -35.16
C LEU A 722 13.51 -12.18 -36.09
N GLN A 723 14.75 -12.57 -36.40
CA GLN A 723 15.69 -11.74 -37.17
C GLN A 723 15.50 -11.87 -38.69
N LYS A 724 14.66 -12.78 -39.16
CA LYS A 724 14.33 -12.95 -40.59
C LYS A 724 13.19 -12.00 -40.98
N GLU A 725 13.18 -11.56 -42.23
CA GLU A 725 12.14 -10.64 -42.74
C GLU A 725 10.71 -11.19 -42.58
N LEU A 726 10.53 -12.50 -42.78
CA LEU A 726 9.24 -13.18 -42.62
C LEU A 726 9.00 -13.70 -41.19
N GLY A 727 9.97 -13.58 -40.28
CA GLY A 727 9.87 -14.06 -38.90
C GLY A 727 10.03 -15.56 -38.69
N PHE A 728 10.43 -16.32 -39.72
CA PHE A 728 10.71 -17.75 -39.64
C PHE A 728 11.78 -18.18 -40.65
N ASP A 729 12.42 -19.31 -40.35
CA ASP A 729 13.25 -20.03 -41.31
C ASP A 729 12.39 -21.00 -42.13
N ALA A 730 12.72 -21.12 -43.42
CA ALA A 730 12.15 -22.12 -44.32
C ALA A 730 13.23 -23.12 -44.76
N TYR A 731 12.82 -24.34 -45.06
CA TYR A 731 13.68 -25.32 -45.73
C TYR A 731 13.82 -24.98 -47.23
N GLU A 732 14.98 -25.24 -47.82
CA GLU A 732 15.16 -25.14 -49.28
C GLU A 732 14.34 -26.19 -50.03
N HIS A 733 14.24 -27.39 -49.45
CA HIS A 733 13.44 -28.50 -49.97
C HIS A 733 12.70 -29.21 -48.83
N LEU A 734 11.53 -29.79 -49.13
CA LEU A 734 10.72 -30.47 -48.14
C LEU A 734 11.49 -31.67 -47.54
N PRO A 735 11.64 -31.76 -46.19
CA PRO A 735 12.35 -32.87 -45.57
C PRO A 735 11.75 -34.23 -45.97
N PRO A 736 12.56 -35.30 -46.13
CA PRO A 736 12.13 -36.57 -46.71
C PRO A 736 10.99 -37.24 -45.92
N ILE A 737 10.95 -37.06 -44.60
CA ILE A 737 9.87 -37.56 -43.74
C ILE A 737 8.55 -36.85 -44.03
N ARG A 738 8.59 -35.53 -44.25
CA ARG A 738 7.42 -34.72 -44.60
C ARG A 738 6.96 -34.99 -46.02
N ALA A 739 7.89 -35.22 -46.95
CA ALA A 739 7.60 -35.59 -48.33
C ALA A 739 6.84 -36.92 -48.44
N ARG A 740 7.34 -37.99 -47.80
CA ARG A 740 6.64 -39.29 -47.75
C ARG A 740 5.23 -39.18 -47.19
N ARG A 741 5.06 -38.34 -46.16
CA ARG A 741 3.74 -38.08 -45.58
C ARG A 741 2.82 -37.37 -46.57
N LEU A 742 3.30 -36.34 -47.24
CA LEU A 742 2.53 -35.63 -48.27
C LEU A 742 2.11 -36.58 -49.40
N GLU A 743 3.03 -37.40 -49.91
CA GLU A 743 2.78 -38.41 -50.95
C GLU A 743 1.68 -39.40 -50.54
N SER A 744 1.77 -39.94 -49.31
CA SER A 744 0.76 -40.87 -48.78
C SER A 744 -0.64 -40.27 -48.59
N VAL A 745 -0.76 -38.95 -48.40
CA VAL A 745 -2.05 -38.27 -48.22
C VAL A 745 -2.64 -37.78 -49.53
N VAL A 746 -1.80 -37.39 -50.49
CA VAL A 746 -2.21 -36.97 -51.84
C VAL A 746 -2.52 -38.16 -52.74
N GLY A 747 -2.02 -39.36 -52.39
CA GLY A 747 -2.25 -40.59 -53.16
C GLY A 747 -1.32 -40.69 -54.36
N MET A 748 -0.08 -40.22 -54.23
CA MET A 748 0.97 -40.50 -55.20
C MET A 748 1.49 -41.92 -54.95
N GLU A 749 1.01 -42.88 -55.73
CA GLU A 749 1.67 -44.18 -55.86
C GLU A 749 3.08 -43.99 -56.42
N GLU A 750 4.02 -44.82 -55.98
CA GLU A 750 5.44 -44.81 -56.36
C GLU A 750 5.61 -44.70 -57.89
N GLY A 751 5.86 -43.50 -58.42
CA GLY A 751 5.95 -43.33 -59.88
C GLY A 751 6.42 -41.97 -60.41
N GLU A 752 6.16 -40.85 -59.73
CA GLU A 752 6.59 -39.53 -60.21
C GLU A 752 7.58 -38.89 -59.24
N SER A 753 8.85 -39.21 -59.45
CA SER A 753 9.97 -38.51 -58.83
C SER A 753 9.91 -37.00 -59.13
N LEU A 754 9.82 -36.19 -58.06
CA LEU A 754 10.11 -34.75 -58.10
C LEU A 754 11.53 -34.56 -58.65
N LYS A 755 11.65 -34.03 -59.86
CA LYS A 755 12.90 -33.50 -60.41
C LYS A 755 12.93 -31.99 -60.27
N THR A 756 13.92 -31.54 -59.50
CA THR A 756 14.60 -30.23 -59.42
C THR A 756 13.78 -29.01 -59.08
#